data_AF-J2SXN6-F1
#
_entry.id   AF-J2SXN6-F1
#
_cell.length_a   1.000
_cell.length_b   1.000
_cell.length_c   1.000
_cell.angle_alpha   90.00
_cell.angle_beta   90.00
_cell.angle_gamma   90.00
#
_symmetry.space_group_name_H-M   'P 1'
#
loop_
_entity.id
_entity.type
_entity.pdbx_description
1 polymer ?
#
loop_
_entity_poly.entity_id
_entity_poly.type
_entity_poly.pdbx_seq_one_letter_code
_entity_poly.pdbx_strand_id
1 'polypeptide(L)'
;MTSFKKTLCATAASTSLVLLAACGGGGGGGSGAALFPVAGSPPAAPPSTPPSAPPASNPPQTSSQLSGVAATGAPFAGASIVVVDQTGATVCTTQTDIAGAYACPLPASAKAPLVITAQRDDLTLYSTTASTTGGTANVSPLTTIIVSRLSPDGNPASLAGAIQANPGALTEASIQQQVTSLVAALQPLLSTLGQGTLDPVSGVFVADGTGPDKVLDAISVSVRPDGTAANIEITVKTVPATEGSAPVSITFRSSDSTTPTLPPIAAGDLAQVPSPAAVAALFDKVTACFALPLSQRVNAPNDTSAVTGTATDVIAPACRTMFVGDDPGTYYQNGSYVGRDGSNAGAFAGLFRPGTTGLKWDRGNFEHVRANGDLLLSYRTTDVSGNVDYDTIVARNVNGTLKLSGNGYTYAARVRPYSEHRELINTPDFSYYTTGYNVNIDNKTDGNGNSIFSQVVLTTPTGSTRVYLPTAGLSYLVAAKDDGVTPTSGSVFRLRGEYQNTATAGNPSDRESSLFFLNPQYSDAQISALNDQSVWKLEFVPVGGAVGNPGNVTQSYRTLSRAQSIGEIRQVAFVGLTAAMRSQLISASSATGNLVFGAPSQNDPNLIDFSADGNLDAWTVPQGALPPTSFTAYGRAPSPGPGQQGARFNDSTGVASQARSVVLRCSTQTVNDLHCDSSLGLQYAAGTSVNNFELWARTSRQLEMSKKVALYEFH
;
A
#
# COMPACT_ATOMS: atom_id res chain seq x y z
N MET A 1 -7.21 -31.91 -14.82
CA MET A 1 -8.49 -31.26 -15.16
C MET A 1 -8.94 -31.68 -16.56
N THR A 2 -10.12 -32.30 -16.71
CA THR A 2 -11.04 -31.80 -17.75
C THR A 2 -11.49 -30.41 -17.30
N SER A 3 -11.82 -29.50 -18.23
CA SER A 3 -12.42 -28.18 -17.96
C SER A 3 -13.36 -28.17 -16.74
N PHE A 4 -13.47 -27.02 -16.05
CA PHE A 4 -14.36 -26.76 -14.90
C PHE A 4 -15.88 -26.84 -15.26
N LYS A 5 -16.29 -27.80 -16.10
CA LYS A 5 -17.64 -27.99 -16.64
C LYS A 5 -17.96 -29.46 -16.88
N LYS A 6 -18.54 -30.10 -15.86
CA LYS A 6 -19.55 -31.16 -16.01
C LYS A 6 -20.61 -30.89 -14.94
N THR A 7 -21.79 -30.38 -15.31
CA THR A 7 -22.92 -31.27 -15.67
C THR A 7 -23.93 -30.59 -16.62
N LEU A 8 -24.26 -31.29 -17.72
CA LEU A 8 -25.38 -31.17 -18.67
C LEU A 8 -25.59 -29.93 -19.61
N CYS A 9 -25.21 -30.17 -20.88
CA CYS A 9 -26.04 -30.13 -22.10
C CYS A 9 -26.51 -28.83 -22.81
N ALA A 10 -25.96 -28.71 -24.03
CA ALA A 10 -26.67 -28.56 -25.32
C ALA A 10 -27.03 -27.16 -25.88
N THR A 11 -26.16 -26.73 -26.81
CA THR A 11 -26.47 -26.05 -28.10
C THR A 11 -27.26 -24.73 -28.11
N ALA A 12 -26.52 -23.64 -28.33
CA ALA A 12 -26.67 -22.86 -29.57
C ALA A 12 -25.31 -22.30 -29.97
N ALA A 13 -24.94 -22.41 -31.25
CA ALA A 13 -23.70 -21.85 -31.77
C ALA A 13 -23.87 -20.35 -32.03
N SER A 14 -23.02 -19.53 -31.41
CA SER A 14 -22.87 -18.11 -31.73
C SER A 14 -21.38 -17.81 -31.83
N THR A 15 -20.91 -17.51 -33.04
CA THR A 15 -19.50 -17.32 -33.38
C THR A 15 -18.96 -16.02 -32.77
N SER A 16 -18.61 -16.06 -31.49
CA SER A 16 -18.03 -14.93 -30.76
C SER A 16 -16.51 -15.01 -30.81
N LEU A 17 -15.91 -14.15 -31.64
CA LEU A 17 -14.47 -14.02 -31.78
C LEU A 17 -13.88 -13.38 -30.50
N VAL A 18 -13.41 -14.19 -29.55
CA VAL A 18 -12.80 -13.70 -28.31
C VAL A 18 -11.41 -13.15 -28.61
N LEU A 19 -11.27 -11.82 -28.57
CA LEU A 19 -10.00 -11.12 -28.78
C LEU A 19 -9.03 -11.35 -27.62
N LEU A 20 -7.75 -11.53 -27.96
CA LEU A 20 -6.65 -11.56 -27.00
C LEU A 20 -6.54 -10.22 -26.27
N ALA A 21 -6.79 -10.20 -24.97
CA ALA A 21 -6.46 -9.07 -24.10
C ALA A 21 -4.97 -9.11 -23.70
N ALA A 22 -4.10 -8.77 -24.65
CA ALA A 22 -2.71 -8.38 -24.39
C ALA A 22 -2.24 -7.44 -25.50
N CYS A 23 -1.45 -6.43 -25.12
CA CYS A 23 -0.90 -5.37 -25.98
C CYS A 23 -1.89 -4.28 -26.42
N GLY A 24 -1.38 -3.05 -26.58
CA GLY A 24 -2.15 -1.88 -27.05
C GLY A 24 -1.60 -1.31 -28.36
N GLY A 25 -2.28 -0.30 -28.91
CA GLY A 25 -1.87 0.44 -30.10
C GLY A 25 -3.05 1.01 -30.90
N GLY A 26 -2.88 2.15 -31.57
CA GLY A 26 -3.94 2.81 -32.34
C GLY A 26 -3.45 3.70 -33.50
N GLY A 27 -4.38 4.45 -34.12
CA GLY A 27 -4.15 5.42 -35.21
C GLY A 27 -4.48 4.88 -36.63
N GLY A 28 -4.98 5.67 -37.60
CA GLY A 28 -5.46 7.07 -37.60
C GLY A 28 -5.68 7.67 -39.01
N GLY A 29 -6.53 8.72 -39.14
CA GLY A 29 -6.77 9.55 -40.36
C GLY A 29 -7.73 8.95 -41.42
N GLY A 30 -8.61 9.66 -42.15
CA GLY A 30 -9.01 11.08 -42.32
C GLY A 30 -10.20 11.16 -43.33
N SER A 31 -10.68 12.27 -43.94
CA SER A 31 -10.47 13.72 -43.83
C SER A 31 -11.54 14.50 -44.65
N GLY A 32 -11.96 15.71 -44.21
CA GLY A 32 -12.71 16.73 -44.99
C GLY A 32 -14.24 16.85 -44.72
N ALA A 33 -14.96 17.93 -45.06
CA ALA A 33 -14.66 19.36 -45.29
C ALA A 33 -15.96 20.06 -45.81
N ALA A 34 -16.41 21.15 -45.16
CA ALA A 34 -17.39 22.15 -45.65
C ALA A 34 -18.86 21.67 -45.94
N LEU A 35 -19.94 22.48 -46.01
CA LEU A 35 -20.14 23.94 -46.23
C LEU A 35 -21.32 24.55 -45.39
N PHE A 36 -21.33 25.89 -45.35
CA PHE A 36 -22.22 26.93 -44.78
C PHE A 36 -23.75 26.90 -45.13
N PRO A 37 -24.58 27.95 -44.83
CA PRO A 37 -25.02 28.53 -43.53
C PRO A 37 -26.56 28.87 -43.54
N VAL A 38 -27.05 29.73 -42.61
CA VAL A 38 -27.83 31.00 -42.87
C VAL A 38 -28.48 31.52 -41.56
N ALA A 39 -28.61 32.85 -41.42
CA ALA A 39 -29.07 33.57 -40.23
C ALA A 39 -30.50 34.14 -40.36
N GLY A 40 -31.09 34.62 -39.25
CA GLY A 40 -32.33 35.40 -39.25
C GLY A 40 -32.67 36.02 -37.87
N SER A 41 -33.04 37.30 -37.84
CA SER A 41 -33.53 38.07 -36.67
C SER A 41 -34.24 39.34 -37.19
N PRO A 42 -34.89 40.16 -36.34
CA PRO A 42 -36.18 39.96 -35.65
C PRO A 42 -37.23 41.02 -36.11
N PRO A 43 -38.40 41.17 -35.44
CA PRO A 43 -38.75 42.52 -34.97
C PRO A 43 -39.57 42.66 -33.66
N ALA A 44 -39.30 43.78 -32.97
CA ALA A 44 -40.09 44.67 -32.09
C ALA A 44 -41.37 44.22 -31.30
N ALA A 45 -41.46 44.72 -30.06
CA ALA A 45 -42.65 44.72 -29.16
C ALA A 45 -43.54 45.98 -29.31
N PRO A 46 -44.73 46.03 -28.66
CA PRO A 46 -44.94 47.02 -27.57
C PRO A 46 -45.85 46.44 -26.41
N PRO A 47 -46.49 47.18 -25.46
CA PRO A 47 -46.06 47.13 -24.06
C PRO A 47 -47.15 47.00 -22.94
N SER A 48 -46.66 46.89 -21.70
CA SER A 48 -47.27 47.32 -20.41
C SER A 48 -48.14 46.34 -19.58
N THR A 49 -47.65 46.06 -18.36
CA THR A 49 -48.34 46.21 -17.05
C THR A 49 -47.35 45.89 -15.91
N PRO A 50 -47.33 46.63 -14.78
CA PRO A 50 -46.41 46.36 -13.66
C PRO A 50 -46.98 45.32 -12.68
N PRO A 51 -46.22 44.28 -12.28
CA PRO A 51 -46.64 43.36 -11.20
C PRO A 51 -46.37 43.95 -9.81
N SER A 52 -47.23 43.60 -8.86
CA SER A 52 -47.17 43.99 -7.45
C SER A 52 -45.92 43.49 -6.71
N ALA A 53 -45.51 44.19 -5.66
CA ALA A 53 -44.36 43.83 -4.83
C ALA A 53 -44.53 42.46 -4.11
N PRO A 54 -43.46 41.64 -3.98
CA PRO A 54 -43.51 40.42 -3.18
C PRO A 54 -43.60 40.71 -1.68
N PRO A 55 -44.25 39.85 -0.87
CA PRO A 55 -44.20 39.96 0.59
C PRO A 55 -42.79 39.71 1.11
N ALA A 56 -42.46 40.34 2.24
CA ALA A 56 -41.12 40.27 2.84
C ALA A 56 -40.71 38.82 3.19
N SER A 57 -39.55 38.41 2.70
CA SER A 57 -38.88 37.18 3.12
C SER A 57 -38.49 37.27 4.59
N ASN A 58 -38.71 36.19 5.35
CA ASN A 58 -38.14 36.02 6.69
C ASN A 58 -36.61 36.30 6.65
N PRO A 59 -36.03 36.90 7.70
CA PRO A 59 -34.58 37.09 7.76
C PRO A 59 -33.87 35.72 7.69
N PRO A 60 -32.68 35.63 7.05
CA PRO A 60 -31.93 34.39 7.01
C PRO A 60 -31.63 33.91 8.43
N GLN A 61 -32.07 32.70 8.78
CA GLN A 61 -31.54 32.04 9.97
C GLN A 61 -30.06 31.76 9.71
N THR A 62 -29.19 32.43 10.47
CA THR A 62 -27.75 32.21 10.41
C THR A 62 -27.44 30.81 10.95
N SER A 63 -27.32 29.83 10.05
CA SER A 63 -26.74 28.53 10.38
C SER A 63 -25.35 28.75 10.98
N SER A 64 -25.08 28.18 12.15
CA SER A 64 -23.71 28.12 12.66
C SER A 64 -22.82 27.38 11.66
N GLN A 65 -21.57 27.80 11.52
CA GLN A 65 -20.64 27.21 10.56
C GLN A 65 -19.44 26.63 11.30
N LEU A 66 -19.23 25.33 11.11
CA LEU A 66 -17.99 24.67 11.46
C LEU A 66 -17.03 24.80 10.27
N SER A 67 -15.78 25.13 10.53
CA SER A 67 -14.72 25.21 9.52
C SER A 67 -13.43 24.61 10.05
N GLY A 68 -12.45 24.42 9.18
CA GLY A 68 -11.14 23.93 9.57
C GLY A 68 -10.28 23.57 8.37
N VAL A 69 -9.05 23.16 8.64
CA VAL A 69 -8.15 22.59 7.63
C VAL A 69 -7.90 21.12 7.96
N ALA A 70 -8.02 20.27 6.95
CA ALA A 70 -7.56 18.89 7.01
C ALA A 70 -6.15 18.79 6.39
N ALA A 71 -5.18 18.25 7.13
CA ALA A 71 -3.77 18.23 6.71
C ALA A 71 -2.94 17.12 7.37
N THR A 72 -1.86 16.73 6.70
CA THR A 72 -0.84 15.78 7.19
C THR A 72 0.58 16.37 7.11
N GLY A 73 0.73 17.70 7.15
CA GLY A 73 1.90 18.45 6.67
C GLY A 73 1.73 18.91 5.21
N ALA A 74 0.95 18.16 4.43
CA ALA A 74 0.40 18.61 3.15
C ALA A 74 -1.12 18.78 3.25
N PRO A 75 -1.74 19.65 2.42
CA PRO A 75 -3.18 19.73 2.25
C PRO A 75 -3.84 18.36 2.04
N PHE A 76 -4.83 18.01 2.86
CA PHE A 76 -5.63 16.79 2.67
C PHE A 76 -6.71 16.98 1.59
N ALA A 77 -6.40 17.75 0.55
CA ALA A 77 -7.25 18.18 -0.54
C ALA A 77 -8.06 17.07 -1.22
N GLY A 78 -9.31 17.37 -1.56
CA GLY A 78 -10.27 16.41 -2.12
C GLY A 78 -10.75 15.32 -1.16
N ALA A 79 -10.48 15.41 0.15
CA ALA A 79 -11.07 14.51 1.14
C ALA A 79 -12.57 14.77 1.31
N SER A 80 -13.33 13.69 1.53
CA SER A 80 -14.72 13.77 1.97
C SER A 80 -14.75 14.09 3.46
N ILE A 81 -15.44 15.18 3.82
CA ILE A 81 -15.72 15.56 5.21
C ILE A 81 -17.14 15.11 5.55
N VAL A 82 -17.27 14.33 6.63
CA VAL A 82 -18.56 13.94 7.22
C VAL A 82 -18.57 14.37 8.69
N VAL A 83 -19.62 15.07 9.10
CA VAL A 83 -19.84 15.49 10.49
C VAL A 83 -21.06 14.78 11.04
N VAL A 84 -20.84 14.00 12.10
CA VAL A 84 -21.88 13.27 12.83
C VAL A 84 -22.08 13.91 14.19
N ASP A 85 -23.35 14.08 14.60
CA ASP A 85 -23.72 14.71 15.86
C ASP A 85 -24.00 13.69 16.99
N GLN A 86 -24.27 14.21 18.19
CA GLN A 86 -24.60 13.42 19.39
C GLN A 86 -25.73 12.39 19.18
N THR A 87 -26.65 12.63 18.23
CA THR A 87 -27.78 11.72 17.96
C THR A 87 -27.41 10.57 17.01
N GLY A 88 -26.20 10.58 16.44
CA GLY A 88 -25.78 9.71 15.34
C GLY A 88 -26.23 10.20 13.97
N ALA A 89 -26.77 11.43 13.86
CA ALA A 89 -27.19 12.00 12.58
C ALA A 89 -26.00 12.63 11.86
N THR A 90 -25.85 12.36 10.56
CA THR A 90 -24.97 13.14 9.69
C THR A 90 -25.58 14.53 9.50
N VAL A 91 -25.01 15.52 10.18
CA VAL A 91 -25.49 16.91 10.15
C VAL A 91 -24.87 17.73 9.02
N CYS A 92 -23.80 17.24 8.40
CA CYS A 92 -23.13 17.90 7.28
C CYS A 92 -22.20 16.93 6.53
N THR A 93 -22.17 17.07 5.20
CA THR A 93 -21.22 16.42 4.30
C THR A 93 -20.67 17.46 3.34
N THR A 94 -19.34 17.54 3.20
CA THR A 94 -18.66 18.48 2.29
C THR A 94 -17.35 17.89 1.78
N GLN A 95 -16.55 18.64 1.04
CA GLN A 95 -15.19 18.27 0.64
C GLN A 95 -14.19 19.37 0.99
N THR A 96 -12.94 18.96 1.23
CA THR A 96 -11.81 19.90 1.38
C THR A 96 -11.37 20.45 0.03
N ASP A 97 -11.04 21.74 -0.03
CA ASP A 97 -10.47 22.37 -1.22
C ASP A 97 -8.98 21.99 -1.45
N ILE A 98 -8.31 22.68 -2.38
CA ILE A 98 -6.89 22.45 -2.70
C ILE A 98 -5.91 22.79 -1.57
N ALA A 99 -6.31 23.65 -0.63
CA ALA A 99 -5.55 24.01 0.57
C ALA A 99 -5.91 23.11 1.77
N GLY A 100 -6.81 22.14 1.59
CA GLY A 100 -7.31 21.27 2.65
C GLY A 100 -8.39 21.94 3.51
N ALA A 101 -8.80 23.17 3.20
CA ALA A 101 -9.80 23.89 3.96
C ALA A 101 -11.20 23.35 3.67
N TYR A 102 -12.05 23.33 4.69
CA TYR A 102 -13.46 22.98 4.56
C TYR A 102 -14.36 23.94 5.34
N ALA A 103 -15.60 24.06 4.86
CA ALA A 103 -16.65 24.83 5.51
C ALA A 103 -17.95 24.00 5.52
N CYS A 104 -18.59 23.95 6.68
CA CYS A 104 -19.63 23.00 7.01
C CYS A 104 -20.76 23.73 7.77
N PRO A 105 -21.81 24.18 7.05
CA PRO A 105 -23.00 24.76 7.68
C PRO A 105 -23.71 23.70 8.53
N LEU A 106 -23.97 24.02 9.80
CA LEU A 106 -24.66 23.14 10.73
C LEU A 106 -26.16 23.49 10.76
N PRO A 107 -27.07 22.50 10.69
CA PRO A 107 -28.49 22.72 10.89
C PRO A 107 -28.75 23.09 12.37
N ALA A 108 -29.76 23.91 12.62
CA ALA A 108 -30.14 24.33 13.99
C ALA A 108 -30.57 23.16 14.90
N SER A 109 -30.81 21.97 14.34
CA SER A 109 -31.10 20.73 15.06
C SER A 109 -29.85 19.96 15.52
N ALA A 110 -28.65 20.32 15.05
CA ALA A 110 -27.42 19.62 15.39
C ALA A 110 -27.11 19.71 16.89
N LYS A 111 -26.74 18.58 17.49
CA LYS A 111 -26.42 18.49 18.91
C LYS A 111 -24.95 18.15 19.16
N ALA A 112 -24.33 18.91 20.07
CA ALA A 112 -22.98 18.63 20.52
C ALA A 112 -22.95 17.42 21.47
N PRO A 113 -21.86 16.63 21.49
CA PRO A 113 -20.63 16.80 20.70
C PRO A 113 -20.76 16.43 19.22
N LEU A 114 -19.79 16.89 18.40
CA LEU A 114 -19.66 16.55 16.99
C LEU A 114 -18.39 15.74 16.74
N VAL A 115 -18.47 14.72 15.88
CA VAL A 115 -17.32 13.98 15.35
C VAL A 115 -17.14 14.34 13.88
N ILE A 116 -15.93 14.76 13.52
CA ILE A 116 -15.54 15.12 12.15
C ILE A 116 -14.65 13.99 11.63
N THR A 117 -15.04 13.43 10.48
CA THR A 117 -14.24 12.45 9.73
C THR A 117 -13.81 13.07 8.42
N ALA A 118 -12.51 13.03 8.12
CA ALA A 118 -11.96 13.36 6.80
C ALA A 118 -11.39 12.08 6.16
N GLN A 119 -11.93 11.67 5.02
CA GLN A 119 -11.51 10.45 4.32
C GLN A 119 -11.01 10.74 2.90
N ARG A 120 -9.85 10.18 2.54
CA ARG A 120 -9.30 10.23 1.19
C ARG A 120 -8.43 8.99 0.94
N ASP A 121 -8.73 8.27 -0.15
CA ASP A 121 -8.01 7.06 -0.55
C ASP A 121 -7.99 6.00 0.58
N ASP A 122 -6.82 5.49 1.01
CA ASP A 122 -6.67 4.54 2.13
C ASP A 122 -6.54 5.22 3.51
N LEU A 123 -6.58 6.56 3.59
CA LEU A 123 -6.39 7.32 4.81
C LEU A 123 -7.69 7.98 5.32
N THR A 124 -7.96 7.79 6.61
CA THR A 124 -9.02 8.48 7.34
C THR A 124 -8.43 9.19 8.56
N LEU A 125 -8.75 10.47 8.73
CA LEU A 125 -8.36 11.32 9.84
C LEU A 125 -9.61 11.78 10.60
N TYR A 126 -9.46 12.04 11.90
CA TYR A 126 -10.56 12.33 12.80
C TYR A 126 -10.30 13.57 13.64
N SER A 127 -11.38 14.30 13.96
CA SER A 127 -11.39 15.39 14.93
C SER A 127 -12.73 15.45 15.64
N THR A 128 -12.84 16.27 16.68
CA THR A 128 -14.08 16.42 17.45
C THR A 128 -14.19 17.78 18.12
N THR A 129 -15.42 18.23 18.36
CA THR A 129 -15.71 19.45 19.13
C THR A 129 -16.91 19.24 20.04
N ALA A 130 -16.90 19.89 21.21
CA ALA A 130 -18.01 19.89 22.16
C ALA A 130 -19.03 21.02 21.90
N SER A 131 -18.98 21.70 20.74
CA SER A 131 -19.89 22.79 20.40
C SER A 131 -20.55 22.64 19.02
N THR A 132 -21.79 23.12 18.92
CA THR A 132 -22.54 23.32 17.66
C THR A 132 -22.73 24.80 17.30
N THR A 133 -22.14 25.74 18.06
CA THR A 133 -22.20 27.19 17.75
C THR A 133 -21.33 27.60 16.56
N GLY A 134 -20.59 26.65 15.98
CA GLY A 134 -19.61 26.88 14.91
C GLY A 134 -18.19 27.03 15.44
N GLY A 135 -17.30 27.56 14.60
CA GLY A 135 -15.88 27.78 14.92
C GLY A 135 -14.94 26.84 14.15
N THR A 136 -13.72 26.68 14.66
CA THR A 136 -12.65 25.91 14.01
C THR A 136 -12.52 24.52 14.62
N ALA A 137 -12.44 23.49 13.78
CA ALA A 137 -11.98 22.15 14.13
C ALA A 137 -11.07 21.62 13.00
N ASN A 138 -9.75 21.67 13.19
CA ASN A 138 -8.81 21.11 12.22
C ASN A 138 -8.83 19.57 12.28
N VAL A 139 -8.44 18.93 11.19
CA VAL A 139 -8.42 17.46 11.08
C VAL A 139 -7.02 16.98 10.66
N SER A 140 -6.29 16.42 11.61
CA SER A 140 -4.88 16.05 11.43
C SER A 140 -4.57 14.71 12.12
N PRO A 141 -3.36 14.15 11.92
CA PRO A 141 -2.91 13.01 12.70
C PRO A 141 -2.89 13.29 14.22
N LEU A 142 -2.63 14.55 14.64
CA LEU A 142 -2.65 14.94 16.06
C LEU A 142 -4.08 14.96 16.63
N THR A 143 -5.08 15.44 15.89
CA THR A 143 -6.48 15.34 16.33
C THR A 143 -6.97 13.89 16.31
N THR A 144 -6.43 13.06 15.41
CA THR A 144 -6.73 11.63 15.36
C THR A 144 -6.23 10.89 16.61
N ILE A 145 -5.07 11.28 17.17
CA ILE A 145 -4.61 10.83 18.50
C ILE A 145 -5.61 11.23 19.59
N ILE A 146 -6.08 12.49 19.58
CA ILE A 146 -7.04 12.99 20.58
C ILE A 146 -8.35 12.19 20.53
N VAL A 147 -8.92 12.00 19.33
CA VAL A 147 -10.13 11.17 19.13
C VAL A 147 -9.86 9.73 19.59
N SER A 148 -8.71 9.15 19.26
CA SER A 148 -8.32 7.80 19.73
C SER A 148 -8.32 7.66 21.26
N ARG A 149 -7.84 8.67 21.99
CA ARG A 149 -7.85 8.68 23.48
C ARG A 149 -9.23 8.94 24.08
N LEU A 150 -10.18 9.46 23.30
CA LEU A 150 -11.57 9.69 23.71
C LEU A 150 -12.47 8.49 23.36
N SER A 151 -12.06 7.66 22.39
CA SER A 151 -12.76 6.41 22.03
C SER A 151 -12.57 5.31 23.08
N PRO A 152 -13.65 4.63 23.54
CA PRO A 152 -13.57 3.58 24.57
C PRO A 152 -12.69 2.37 24.23
N ASP A 153 -12.57 2.04 22.94
CA ASP A 153 -11.79 0.94 22.37
C ASP A 153 -10.47 1.41 21.73
N GLY A 154 -10.15 2.71 21.87
CA GLY A 154 -9.07 3.38 21.17
C GLY A 154 -9.29 3.65 19.68
N ASN A 155 -10.36 3.16 19.07
CA ASN A 155 -10.61 3.31 17.64
C ASN A 155 -11.29 4.66 17.33
N PRO A 156 -10.64 5.58 16.56
CA PRO A 156 -11.25 6.86 16.23
C PRO A 156 -12.62 6.76 15.53
N ALA A 157 -12.83 5.70 14.74
CA ALA A 157 -14.10 5.45 14.06
C ALA A 157 -15.27 5.17 15.02
N SER A 158 -14.98 4.63 16.21
CA SER A 158 -15.98 4.26 17.21
C SER A 158 -16.53 5.45 18.00
N LEU A 159 -15.88 6.63 17.96
CA LEU A 159 -16.27 7.77 18.80
C LEU A 159 -17.72 8.23 18.55
N ALA A 160 -18.17 8.25 17.28
CA ALA A 160 -19.53 8.68 16.93
C ALA A 160 -20.61 7.80 17.58
N GLY A 161 -20.40 6.47 17.64
CA GLY A 161 -21.29 5.55 18.35
C GLY A 161 -21.16 5.68 19.88
N ALA A 162 -19.95 5.91 20.39
CA ALA A 162 -19.70 6.11 21.81
C ALA A 162 -20.41 7.35 22.37
N ILE A 163 -20.39 8.48 21.65
CA ILE A 163 -21.10 9.70 22.09
C ILE A 163 -22.61 9.59 21.98
N GLN A 164 -23.14 8.74 21.09
CA GLN A 164 -24.56 8.44 21.02
C GLN A 164 -25.02 7.64 22.24
N ALA A 165 -24.19 6.68 22.70
CA ALA A 165 -24.48 5.86 23.87
C ALA A 165 -24.26 6.60 25.20
N ASN A 166 -23.21 7.41 25.32
CA ASN A 166 -22.91 8.22 26.50
C ASN A 166 -22.41 9.63 26.12
N PRO A 167 -23.32 10.57 25.83
CA PRO A 167 -22.96 11.94 25.46
C PRO A 167 -22.09 12.68 26.48
N GLY A 168 -22.30 12.40 27.78
CA GLY A 168 -21.61 13.09 28.87
C GLY A 168 -20.13 12.69 29.02
N ALA A 169 -19.67 11.65 28.32
CA ALA A 169 -18.26 11.26 28.31
C ALA A 169 -17.36 12.28 27.57
N LEU A 170 -17.92 13.00 26.60
CA LEU A 170 -17.19 13.93 25.76
C LEU A 170 -17.62 15.37 26.04
N THR A 171 -16.69 16.15 26.58
CA THR A 171 -16.89 17.54 27.01
C THR A 171 -15.70 18.37 26.56
N GLU A 172 -15.83 19.70 26.56
CA GLU A 172 -14.72 20.61 26.29
C GLU A 172 -13.53 20.35 27.23
N ALA A 173 -13.81 20.06 28.51
CA ALA A 173 -12.79 19.70 29.49
C ALA A 173 -12.06 18.38 29.17
N SER A 174 -12.77 17.33 28.75
CA SER A 174 -12.12 16.06 28.39
C SER A 174 -11.34 16.16 27.07
N ILE A 175 -11.79 16.96 26.10
CA ILE A 175 -10.99 17.30 24.90
C ILE A 175 -9.72 18.05 25.31
N GLN A 176 -9.84 19.12 26.11
CA GLN A 176 -8.70 19.96 26.51
C GLN A 176 -7.68 19.19 27.36
N GLN A 177 -8.11 18.22 28.16
CA GLN A 177 -7.20 17.31 28.87
C GLN A 177 -6.33 16.51 27.90
N GLN A 178 -6.92 15.96 26.83
CA GLN A 178 -6.17 15.20 25.82
C GLN A 178 -5.24 16.10 25.00
N VAL A 179 -5.70 17.29 24.61
CA VAL A 179 -4.86 18.32 23.95
C VAL A 179 -3.64 18.65 24.81
N THR A 180 -3.86 18.95 26.10
CA THR A 180 -2.79 19.34 27.03
C THR A 180 -1.77 18.20 27.22
N SER A 181 -2.24 16.96 27.37
CA SER A 181 -1.37 15.78 27.47
C SER A 181 -0.51 15.56 26.22
N LEU A 182 -1.08 15.77 25.02
CA LEU A 182 -0.37 15.61 23.75
C LEU A 182 0.64 16.75 23.51
N VAL A 183 0.24 18.00 23.75
CA VAL A 183 1.12 19.18 23.61
C VAL A 183 2.31 19.08 24.57
N ALA A 184 2.08 18.66 25.83
CA ALA A 184 3.16 18.43 26.79
C ALA A 184 4.15 17.34 26.34
N ALA A 185 3.65 16.27 25.72
CA ALA A 185 4.51 15.22 25.15
C ALA A 185 5.38 15.72 23.98
N LEU A 186 4.86 16.65 23.17
CA LEU A 186 5.54 17.23 22.02
C LEU A 186 6.45 18.43 22.37
N GLN A 187 6.43 18.92 23.62
CA GLN A 187 7.07 20.18 24.01
C GLN A 187 8.55 20.36 23.57
N PRO A 188 9.42 19.33 23.56
CA PRO A 188 10.78 19.47 23.04
C PRO A 188 10.82 19.86 21.56
N LEU A 189 10.00 19.22 20.73
CA LEU A 189 9.86 19.56 19.31
C LEU A 189 9.23 20.94 19.12
N LEU A 190 8.16 21.25 19.87
CA LEU A 190 7.47 22.54 19.80
C LEU A 190 8.41 23.70 20.16
N SER A 191 9.28 23.51 21.15
CA SER A 191 10.28 24.50 21.55
C SER A 191 11.31 24.74 20.42
N THR A 192 11.79 23.67 19.78
CA THR A 192 12.73 23.74 18.65
C THR A 192 12.11 24.38 17.39
N LEU A 193 10.82 24.19 17.15
CA LEU A 193 10.08 24.78 16.02
C LEU A 193 9.48 26.18 16.31
N GLY A 194 9.56 26.67 17.55
CA GLY A 194 8.92 27.92 17.98
C GLY A 194 7.38 27.85 18.01
N GLN A 195 6.80 26.67 18.22
CA GLN A 195 5.35 26.39 18.20
C GLN A 195 4.78 26.07 19.59
N GLY A 196 5.28 26.73 20.64
CA GLY A 196 4.89 26.47 22.04
C GLY A 196 3.43 26.79 22.41
N THR A 197 2.65 27.39 21.49
CA THR A 197 1.22 27.70 21.66
C THR A 197 0.33 26.90 20.71
N LEU A 198 0.76 25.69 20.31
CA LEU A 198 0.00 24.82 19.43
C LEU A 198 -1.34 24.39 20.05
N ASP A 199 -2.44 24.76 19.41
CA ASP A 199 -3.72 24.06 19.55
C ASP A 199 -4.00 23.28 18.25
N PRO A 200 -3.93 21.93 18.27
CA PRO A 200 -4.17 21.11 17.10
C PRO A 200 -5.66 21.02 16.70
N VAL A 201 -6.59 21.41 17.58
CA VAL A 201 -8.04 21.30 17.35
C VAL A 201 -8.62 22.63 16.85
N SER A 202 -8.59 23.70 17.65
CA SER A 202 -9.30 24.96 17.33
C SER A 202 -8.41 26.12 16.88
N GLY A 203 -7.08 25.93 16.91
CA GLY A 203 -6.10 26.92 16.47
C GLY A 203 -6.22 27.30 14.98
N VAL A 204 -5.73 28.49 14.64
CA VAL A 204 -5.62 28.91 13.22
C VAL A 204 -4.56 28.04 12.53
N PHE A 205 -4.92 27.45 11.39
CA PHE A 205 -4.09 26.50 10.66
C PHE A 205 -4.08 26.79 9.16
N VAL A 206 -2.93 26.62 8.52
CA VAL A 206 -2.72 26.70 7.07
C VAL A 206 -1.73 25.60 6.70
N ALA A 207 -2.04 24.79 5.68
CA ALA A 207 -1.20 23.66 5.26
C ALA A 207 -0.16 24.10 4.20
N ASP A 208 0.80 24.92 4.61
CA ASP A 208 1.83 25.54 3.76
C ASP A 208 3.29 25.35 4.23
N GLY A 209 3.52 24.54 5.26
CA GLY A 209 4.82 24.35 5.90
C GLY A 209 5.25 25.51 6.82
N THR A 210 4.35 26.43 7.18
CA THR A 210 4.59 27.53 8.11
C THR A 210 3.77 27.39 9.41
N GLY A 211 4.11 28.19 10.42
CA GLY A 211 3.40 28.20 11.71
C GLY A 211 3.22 26.79 12.32
N PRO A 212 1.99 26.44 12.78
CA PRO A 212 1.67 25.11 13.31
C PRO A 212 1.93 23.92 12.37
N ASP A 213 1.87 24.12 11.05
CA ASP A 213 2.02 23.02 10.08
C ASP A 213 3.43 22.45 10.06
N LYS A 214 4.44 23.26 10.44
CA LYS A 214 5.81 22.79 10.73
C LYS A 214 5.87 21.60 11.68
N VAL A 215 4.90 21.49 12.61
CA VAL A 215 4.83 20.38 13.55
C VAL A 215 4.38 19.10 12.85
N LEU A 216 3.40 19.19 11.95
CA LEU A 216 2.94 18.04 11.15
C LEU A 216 4.02 17.62 10.14
N ASP A 217 4.66 18.59 9.48
CA ASP A 217 5.79 18.36 8.59
C ASP A 217 6.96 17.67 9.28
N ALA A 218 7.27 18.04 10.53
CA ALA A 218 8.36 17.46 11.31
C ALA A 218 8.07 16.08 11.92
N ILE A 219 6.85 15.54 11.83
CA ILE A 219 6.49 14.23 12.41
C ILE A 219 5.88 13.24 11.40
N SER A 220 5.88 11.98 11.80
CA SER A 220 5.01 10.92 11.30
C SER A 220 4.25 10.33 12.48
N VAL A 221 2.95 10.12 12.33
CA VAL A 221 2.06 9.62 13.37
C VAL A 221 1.37 8.37 12.88
N SER A 222 1.23 7.38 13.75
CA SER A 222 0.38 6.22 13.53
C SER A 222 -0.51 5.95 14.74
N VAL A 223 -1.72 5.46 14.46
CA VAL A 223 -2.74 5.07 15.44
C VAL A 223 -3.29 3.73 14.98
N ARG A 224 -3.11 2.67 15.78
CA ARG A 224 -3.50 1.30 15.43
C ARG A 224 -4.36 0.69 16.53
N PRO A 225 -5.71 0.71 16.38
CA PRO A 225 -6.62 0.04 17.31
C PRO A 225 -6.37 -1.47 17.35
N ASP A 226 -6.45 -2.08 18.53
CA ASP A 226 -6.34 -3.53 18.75
C ASP A 226 -7.63 -4.17 19.29
N GLY A 227 -8.70 -3.38 19.40
CA GLY A 227 -10.00 -3.80 19.94
C GLY A 227 -10.17 -3.54 21.44
N THR A 228 -9.12 -3.11 22.14
CA THR A 228 -9.17 -2.69 23.56
C THR A 228 -8.63 -1.29 23.80
N ALA A 229 -7.60 -0.91 23.05
CA ALA A 229 -7.09 0.45 22.93
C ALA A 229 -6.47 0.62 21.53
N ALA A 230 -5.78 1.74 21.28
CA ALA A 230 -4.89 1.86 20.13
C ALA A 230 -3.44 2.00 20.56
N ASN A 231 -2.54 1.35 19.85
CA ASN A 231 -1.11 1.62 19.92
C ASN A 231 -0.80 2.84 19.06
N ILE A 232 -0.11 3.82 19.63
CA ILE A 232 0.15 5.13 19.05
C ILE A 232 1.66 5.34 19.00
N GLU A 233 2.19 5.77 17.86
CA GLU A 233 3.57 6.20 17.71
C GLU A 233 3.63 7.62 17.12
N ILE A 234 4.53 8.44 17.65
CA ILE A 234 4.93 9.72 17.06
C ILE A 234 6.44 9.64 16.81
N THR A 235 6.82 9.62 15.53
CA THR A 235 8.21 9.67 15.08
C THR A 235 8.54 11.09 14.61
N VAL A 236 9.69 11.63 15.01
CA VAL A 236 10.21 12.90 14.52
C VAL A 236 11.11 12.65 13.32
N LYS A 237 10.91 13.41 12.25
CA LYS A 237 11.75 13.39 11.05
C LYS A 237 13.08 14.11 11.35
N THR A 238 14.08 13.34 11.72
CA THR A 238 15.46 13.79 11.96
C THR A 238 16.40 13.39 10.83
N VAL A 239 17.55 14.05 10.71
CA VAL A 239 18.67 13.60 9.88
C VAL A 239 19.41 12.48 10.63
N PRO A 240 19.48 11.25 10.11
CA PRO A 240 20.13 10.16 10.82
C PRO A 240 21.67 10.29 10.72
N ALA A 241 22.37 10.21 11.85
CA ALA A 241 23.83 10.31 11.91
C ALA A 241 24.56 9.22 11.11
N THR A 242 23.93 8.05 10.99
CA THR A 242 24.32 6.94 10.10
C THR A 242 23.06 6.23 9.56
N GLU A 243 23.16 5.50 8.45
CA GLU A 243 22.04 4.69 7.92
C GLU A 243 21.46 3.72 8.97
N GLY A 244 22.26 3.28 9.94
CA GLY A 244 21.87 2.37 11.03
C GLY A 244 21.14 3.02 12.22
N SER A 245 20.94 4.34 12.22
CA SER A 245 20.44 5.06 13.40
C SER A 245 18.97 4.73 13.71
N ALA A 246 18.65 4.44 14.96
CA ALA A 246 17.27 4.30 15.42
C ALA A 246 16.47 5.60 15.19
N PRO A 247 15.15 5.53 14.93
CA PRO A 247 14.32 6.73 14.79
C PRO A 247 14.11 7.42 16.14
N VAL A 248 13.98 8.75 16.12
CA VAL A 248 13.58 9.53 17.30
C VAL A 248 12.06 9.46 17.41
N SER A 249 11.53 8.77 18.42
CA SER A 249 10.07 8.55 18.55
C SER A 249 9.62 8.34 20.00
N ILE A 250 8.30 8.41 20.21
CA ILE A 250 7.61 7.95 21.41
C ILE A 250 6.47 6.99 21.03
N THR A 251 6.27 5.96 21.84
CA THR A 251 5.20 4.96 21.68
C THR A 251 4.38 4.87 22.97
N PHE A 252 3.06 4.84 22.86
CA PHE A 252 2.12 4.72 24.00
C PHE A 252 0.79 4.13 23.54
N ARG A 253 -0.09 3.74 24.48
CA ARG A 253 -1.46 3.30 24.18
C ARG A 253 -2.46 4.43 24.43
N SER A 254 -3.57 4.43 23.70
CA SER A 254 -4.64 5.42 23.89
C SER A 254 -5.22 5.38 25.31
N SER A 255 -5.21 4.20 25.94
CA SER A 255 -5.63 3.91 27.31
C SER A 255 -4.64 4.34 28.40
N ASP A 256 -3.41 4.73 28.06
CA ASP A 256 -2.41 5.08 29.06
C ASP A 256 -2.79 6.38 29.76
N SER A 257 -2.60 6.43 31.09
CA SER A 257 -2.93 7.61 31.89
C SER A 257 -2.00 8.80 31.64
N THR A 258 -0.78 8.55 31.15
CA THR A 258 0.23 9.55 30.83
C THR A 258 0.80 9.31 29.43
N THR A 259 1.07 10.40 28.70
CA THR A 259 1.79 10.34 27.41
C THR A 259 3.29 10.52 27.66
N PRO A 260 4.18 9.65 27.17
CA PRO A 260 5.62 9.86 27.25
C PRO A 260 6.05 11.15 26.54
N THR A 261 6.99 11.90 27.10
CA THR A 261 7.57 13.08 26.45
C THR A 261 8.61 12.66 25.41
N LEU A 262 8.66 13.35 24.27
CA LEU A 262 9.76 13.22 23.31
C LEU A 262 11.12 13.41 24.01
N PRO A 263 12.20 12.76 23.53
CA PRO A 263 13.55 13.13 23.95
C PRO A 263 13.89 14.55 23.46
N PRO A 264 14.90 15.22 24.04
CA PRO A 264 15.42 16.49 23.54
C PRO A 264 15.88 16.39 22.08
N ILE A 265 15.68 17.46 21.31
CA ILE A 265 15.96 17.50 19.86
C ILE A 265 16.71 18.80 19.54
N ALA A 266 17.92 18.72 18.97
CA ALA A 266 18.63 19.91 18.54
C ALA A 266 18.07 20.43 17.20
N ALA A 267 18.07 21.74 17.01
CA ALA A 267 17.57 22.35 15.77
C ALA A 267 18.33 21.89 14.51
N GLY A 268 19.60 21.51 14.64
CA GLY A 268 20.40 20.95 13.55
C GLY A 268 20.10 19.48 13.21
N ASP A 269 19.42 18.75 14.11
CA ASP A 269 19.06 17.34 13.90
C ASP A 269 17.75 17.19 13.11
N LEU A 270 16.94 18.25 13.01
CA LEU A 270 15.67 18.22 12.30
C LEU A 270 15.88 18.13 10.78
N ALA A 271 15.12 17.23 10.15
CA ALA A 271 15.09 17.11 8.70
C ALA A 271 14.68 18.43 8.04
N GLN A 272 15.38 18.81 6.98
CA GLN A 272 14.92 19.87 6.08
C GLN A 272 13.81 19.30 5.19
N VAL A 273 12.57 19.38 5.69
CA VAL A 273 11.38 18.88 5.00
C VAL A 273 11.19 19.67 3.69
N PRO A 274 11.10 19.01 2.52
CA PRO A 274 10.73 19.69 1.29
C PRO A 274 9.27 20.12 1.36
N SER A 275 8.95 21.32 0.87
CA SER A 275 7.55 21.79 0.87
C SER A 275 6.64 20.85 0.08
N PRO A 276 5.34 20.74 0.43
CA PRO A 276 4.38 19.94 -0.32
C PRO A 276 4.36 20.26 -1.82
N ALA A 277 4.55 21.54 -2.18
CA ALA A 277 4.66 21.99 -3.57
C ALA A 277 5.92 21.46 -4.29
N ALA A 278 7.07 21.36 -3.61
CA ALA A 278 8.29 20.79 -4.20
C ALA A 278 8.17 19.27 -4.41
N VAL A 279 7.46 18.58 -3.52
CA VAL A 279 7.13 17.15 -3.66
C VAL A 279 6.14 16.93 -4.81
N ALA A 280 5.07 17.72 -4.91
CA ALA A 280 4.12 17.67 -6.02
C ALA A 280 4.83 17.93 -7.37
N ALA A 281 5.66 18.98 -7.46
CA ALA A 281 6.39 19.34 -8.67
C ALA A 281 7.37 18.27 -9.17
N LEU A 282 7.84 17.36 -8.30
CA LEU A 282 8.59 16.17 -8.73
C LEU A 282 7.68 15.18 -9.46
N PHE A 283 6.55 14.81 -8.85
CA PHE A 283 5.63 13.83 -9.42
C PHE A 283 4.87 14.35 -10.64
N ASP A 284 4.68 15.66 -10.76
CA ASP A 284 4.23 16.32 -11.99
C ASP A 284 5.23 16.13 -13.14
N LYS A 285 6.55 16.23 -12.89
CA LYS A 285 7.59 15.94 -13.92
C LYS A 285 7.56 14.48 -14.36
N VAL A 286 7.44 13.56 -13.40
CA VAL A 286 7.34 12.11 -13.71
C VAL A 286 6.07 11.82 -14.52
N THR A 287 4.93 12.38 -14.12
CA THR A 287 3.66 12.27 -14.87
C THR A 287 3.77 12.87 -16.27
N ALA A 288 4.41 14.03 -16.43
CA ALA A 288 4.63 14.67 -17.73
C ALA A 288 5.51 13.82 -18.66
N CYS A 289 6.49 13.08 -18.13
CA CYS A 289 7.24 12.08 -18.89
C CYS A 289 6.33 10.93 -19.36
N PHE A 290 5.56 10.31 -18.46
CA PHE A 290 4.70 9.17 -18.80
C PHE A 290 3.48 9.53 -19.65
N ALA A 291 3.10 10.81 -19.72
CA ALA A 291 2.07 11.31 -20.64
C ALA A 291 2.49 11.26 -22.12
N LEU A 292 3.80 11.24 -22.42
CA LEU A 292 4.32 11.12 -23.78
C LEU A 292 4.19 9.68 -24.31
N PRO A 293 3.89 9.48 -25.61
CA PRO A 293 4.01 8.19 -26.29
C PRO A 293 5.41 7.57 -26.17
N LEU A 294 5.50 6.25 -26.27
CA LEU A 294 6.75 5.50 -26.07
C LEU A 294 7.89 5.98 -26.98
N SER A 295 7.62 6.16 -28.27
CA SER A 295 8.56 6.66 -29.29
C SER A 295 9.01 8.11 -29.08
N GLN A 296 8.31 8.86 -28.23
CA GLN A 296 8.71 10.21 -27.82
C GLN A 296 9.53 10.19 -26.52
N ARG A 297 9.25 9.27 -25.59
CA ARG A 297 10.02 9.12 -24.34
C ARG A 297 11.42 8.58 -24.58
N VAL A 298 11.52 7.52 -25.38
CA VAL A 298 12.74 6.77 -25.65
C VAL A 298 12.90 6.50 -27.15
N ASN A 299 14.10 6.10 -27.56
CA ASN A 299 14.43 5.68 -28.93
C ASN A 299 13.72 4.34 -29.30
N ALA A 300 12.41 4.39 -29.56
CA ALA A 300 11.59 3.25 -29.94
C ALA A 300 11.02 3.40 -31.36
N PRO A 301 10.90 2.30 -32.15
CA PRO A 301 10.43 2.37 -33.54
C PRO A 301 8.91 2.53 -33.67
N ASN A 302 8.15 2.33 -32.59
CA ASN A 302 6.69 2.49 -32.55
C ASN A 302 6.17 2.65 -31.10
N ASP A 303 4.88 2.97 -30.97
CA ASP A 303 4.21 3.15 -29.67
C ASP A 303 3.47 1.91 -29.14
N THR A 304 3.63 0.75 -29.78
CA THR A 304 2.82 -0.46 -29.51
C THR A 304 3.62 -1.60 -28.91
N SER A 305 4.94 -1.60 -29.07
CA SER A 305 5.83 -2.71 -28.69
C SER A 305 6.85 -2.25 -27.65
N ALA A 306 7.05 -3.02 -26.58
CA ALA A 306 8.10 -2.71 -25.59
C ALA A 306 9.50 -2.89 -26.20
N VAL A 307 10.41 -1.96 -25.92
CA VAL A 307 11.78 -1.97 -26.44
C VAL A 307 12.80 -2.27 -25.35
N THR A 308 13.99 -2.72 -25.74
CA THR A 308 15.17 -2.75 -24.87
C THR A 308 15.97 -1.47 -25.05
N GLY A 309 16.58 -0.96 -23.97
CA GLY A 309 17.38 0.26 -24.01
C GLY A 309 17.98 0.62 -22.66
N THR A 310 18.79 1.67 -22.65
CA THR A 310 19.53 2.16 -21.48
C THR A 310 19.23 3.64 -21.24
N ALA A 311 19.88 4.25 -20.25
CA ALA A 311 19.78 5.68 -19.96
C ALA A 311 20.06 6.59 -21.17
N THR A 312 20.93 6.19 -22.11
CA THR A 312 21.23 6.98 -23.31
C THR A 312 20.07 7.02 -24.30
N ASP A 313 19.18 6.02 -24.26
CA ASP A 313 18.03 5.91 -25.16
C ASP A 313 16.83 6.75 -24.70
N VAL A 314 16.91 7.41 -23.55
CA VAL A 314 15.87 8.33 -23.05
C VAL A 314 16.07 9.72 -23.67
N ILE A 315 15.19 10.07 -24.61
CA ILE A 315 15.35 11.24 -25.49
C ILE A 315 14.49 12.45 -25.08
N ALA A 316 13.32 12.24 -24.46
CA ALA A 316 12.43 13.34 -24.09
C ALA A 316 13.03 14.22 -22.96
N PRO A 317 13.11 15.55 -23.12
CA PRO A 317 13.51 16.47 -22.05
C PRO A 317 12.67 16.31 -20.78
N ALA A 318 11.35 16.06 -20.90
CA ALA A 318 10.47 15.79 -19.77
C ALA A 318 10.90 14.53 -18.97
N CYS A 319 11.38 13.49 -19.65
CA CYS A 319 11.87 12.26 -19.02
C CYS A 319 13.31 12.35 -18.51
N ARG A 320 14.12 13.24 -19.08
CA ARG A 320 15.50 13.48 -18.63
C ARG A 320 15.54 14.37 -17.38
N THR A 321 14.77 15.46 -17.38
CA THR A 321 14.79 16.50 -16.33
C THR A 321 14.17 16.10 -14.98
N MET A 322 13.69 14.86 -14.83
CA MET A 322 13.30 14.32 -13.52
C MET A 322 14.49 13.73 -12.74
N PHE A 323 15.62 13.42 -13.39
CA PHE A 323 16.80 12.84 -12.77
C PHE A 323 17.85 13.87 -12.34
N VAL A 324 18.75 13.50 -11.44
CA VAL A 324 19.89 14.36 -11.06
C VAL A 324 20.74 14.70 -12.28
N GLY A 325 21.17 15.96 -12.40
CA GLY A 325 21.93 16.45 -13.55
C GLY A 325 21.19 16.44 -14.89
N ASP A 326 19.86 16.23 -14.89
CA ASP A 326 19.04 16.00 -16.08
C ASP A 326 19.54 14.81 -16.94
N ASP A 327 20.17 13.84 -16.27
CA ASP A 327 20.73 12.63 -16.87
C ASP A 327 20.20 11.36 -16.18
N PRO A 328 19.40 10.53 -16.88
CA PRO A 328 18.96 9.22 -16.39
C PRO A 328 20.11 8.27 -16.03
N GLY A 329 21.32 8.49 -16.55
CA GLY A 329 22.51 7.71 -16.21
C GLY A 329 22.97 7.88 -14.75
N THR A 330 22.54 8.95 -14.08
CA THR A 330 22.87 9.19 -12.66
C THR A 330 22.01 8.39 -11.68
N TYR A 331 20.87 7.85 -12.14
CA TYR A 331 19.94 7.13 -11.27
C TYR A 331 20.40 5.68 -11.10
N TYR A 332 20.66 5.28 -9.86
CA TYR A 332 21.06 3.92 -9.52
C TYR A 332 20.23 3.35 -8.37
N GLN A 333 19.55 2.24 -8.63
CA GLN A 333 18.68 1.57 -7.66
C GLN A 333 18.84 0.05 -7.77
N ASN A 334 19.06 -0.62 -6.63
CA ASN A 334 18.96 -2.08 -6.52
C ASN A 334 19.80 -2.84 -7.58
N GLY A 335 21.00 -2.37 -7.88
CA GLY A 335 21.92 -2.96 -8.86
C GLY A 335 21.75 -2.46 -10.30
N SER A 336 20.74 -1.63 -10.56
CA SER A 336 20.33 -1.24 -11.92
C SER A 336 20.36 0.27 -12.14
N TYR A 337 20.80 0.66 -13.34
CA TYR A 337 20.59 2.00 -13.91
C TYR A 337 19.25 2.08 -14.65
N VAL A 338 18.86 3.27 -15.10
CA VAL A 338 17.70 3.44 -15.99
C VAL A 338 17.87 2.62 -17.26
N GLY A 339 16.89 1.77 -17.56
CA GLY A 339 16.94 0.88 -18.71
C GLY A 339 15.87 -0.20 -18.70
N ARG A 340 15.82 -0.98 -19.78
CA ARG A 340 15.13 -2.27 -19.87
C ARG A 340 15.96 -3.22 -20.72
N ASP A 341 16.38 -4.35 -20.19
CA ASP A 341 17.06 -5.41 -20.93
C ASP A 341 16.09 -6.44 -21.54
N GLY A 342 16.63 -7.44 -22.25
CA GLY A 342 15.86 -8.53 -22.85
C GLY A 342 15.15 -9.42 -21.81
N SER A 343 15.66 -9.47 -20.59
CA SER A 343 15.10 -10.18 -19.43
C SER A 343 14.06 -9.34 -18.67
N ASN A 344 13.67 -8.17 -19.19
CA ASN A 344 12.76 -7.19 -18.58
C ASN A 344 13.32 -6.41 -17.38
N ALA A 345 14.59 -6.60 -17.01
CA ALA A 345 15.21 -5.96 -15.85
C ALA A 345 15.76 -4.56 -16.18
N GLY A 346 15.94 -3.73 -15.14
CA GLY A 346 16.40 -2.35 -15.24
C GLY A 346 15.56 -1.38 -14.39
N ALA A 347 16.16 -0.31 -13.90
CA ALA A 347 15.42 0.72 -13.18
C ALA A 347 14.56 1.53 -14.17
N PHE A 348 13.37 1.96 -13.75
CA PHE A 348 12.44 2.68 -14.63
C PHE A 348 12.14 1.96 -15.96
N ALA A 349 12.18 0.62 -15.99
CA ALA A 349 11.89 -0.19 -17.19
C ALA A 349 10.51 0.09 -17.82
N GLY A 350 9.59 0.73 -17.10
CA GLY A 350 8.34 1.28 -17.63
C GLY A 350 8.53 2.34 -18.72
N LEU A 351 9.59 3.15 -18.68
CA LEU A 351 9.85 4.16 -19.74
C LEU A 351 9.85 3.55 -21.14
N PHE A 352 10.37 2.32 -21.24
CA PHE A 352 10.53 1.50 -22.44
C PHE A 352 9.31 0.61 -22.78
N ARG A 353 8.16 0.80 -22.11
CA ARG A 353 6.93 0.02 -22.30
C ARG A 353 5.76 0.87 -22.79
N PRO A 354 4.94 0.39 -23.74
CA PRO A 354 3.78 1.14 -24.22
C PRO A 354 2.67 1.22 -23.15
N GLY A 355 2.49 0.15 -22.36
CA GLY A 355 1.40 0.01 -21.37
C GLY A 355 1.47 0.91 -20.14
N THR A 356 2.56 1.68 -19.94
CA THR A 356 2.66 2.70 -18.88
C THR A 356 2.41 4.12 -19.40
N THR A 357 2.02 4.28 -20.66
CA THR A 357 1.65 5.59 -21.22
C THR A 357 0.39 6.10 -20.54
N GLY A 358 0.39 7.34 -20.07
CA GLY A 358 -0.69 7.93 -19.28
C GLY A 358 -0.68 7.59 -17.79
N LEU A 359 0.36 6.89 -17.28
CA LEU A 359 0.53 6.63 -15.85
C LEU A 359 0.72 7.94 -15.08
N LYS A 360 -0.19 8.21 -14.12
CA LYS A 360 -0.14 9.38 -13.23
C LYS A 360 0.58 9.03 -11.94
N TRP A 361 1.38 9.96 -11.44
CA TRP A 361 2.08 9.88 -10.17
C TRP A 361 1.57 11.03 -9.30
N ASP A 362 0.99 10.70 -8.15
CA ASP A 362 0.44 11.67 -7.22
C ASP A 362 0.57 11.21 -5.76
N ARG A 363 -0.09 11.91 -4.82
CA ARG A 363 -0.04 11.63 -3.37
C ARG A 363 1.39 11.51 -2.81
N GLY A 364 2.31 12.26 -3.39
CA GLY A 364 3.69 12.34 -2.91
C GLY A 364 3.77 12.83 -1.47
N ASN A 365 4.48 12.11 -0.61
CA ASN A 365 4.72 12.50 0.78
C ASN A 365 6.19 12.31 1.17
N PHE A 366 6.72 13.21 2.01
CA PHE A 366 8.06 13.08 2.57
C PHE A 366 8.06 12.15 3.80
N GLU A 367 8.93 11.14 3.77
CA GLU A 367 8.99 10.09 4.80
C GLU A 367 10.16 10.29 5.78
N HIS A 368 11.39 10.37 5.27
CA HIS A 368 12.59 10.58 6.07
C HIS A 368 13.80 10.98 5.20
N VAL A 369 14.84 11.50 5.85
CA VAL A 369 16.16 11.77 5.26
C VAL A 369 17.04 10.52 5.44
N ARG A 370 17.88 10.24 4.47
CA ARG A 370 18.97 9.25 4.54
C ARG A 370 20.25 9.90 5.05
N ALA A 371 21.21 9.13 5.55
CA ALA A 371 22.46 9.69 6.09
C ALA A 371 23.32 10.36 5.01
N ASN A 372 23.10 10.06 3.72
CA ASN A 372 23.72 10.76 2.59
C ASN A 372 23.01 12.07 2.18
N GLY A 373 21.95 12.49 2.89
CA GLY A 373 21.16 13.68 2.59
C GLY A 373 20.07 13.51 1.52
N ASP A 374 19.94 12.34 0.89
CA ASP A 374 18.82 12.06 -0.01
C ASP A 374 17.52 11.83 0.79
N LEU A 375 16.38 12.10 0.17
CA LEU A 375 15.06 12.03 0.77
C LEU A 375 14.34 10.76 0.28
N LEU A 376 13.75 10.00 1.19
CA LEU A 376 12.75 8.99 0.82
C LEU A 376 11.38 9.66 0.74
N LEU A 377 10.71 9.46 -0.40
CA LEU A 377 9.34 9.89 -0.64
C LEU A 377 8.46 8.65 -0.84
N SER A 378 7.25 8.65 -0.30
CA SER A 378 6.19 7.74 -0.74
C SER A 378 5.34 8.40 -1.82
N TYR A 379 4.69 7.60 -2.67
CA TYR A 379 3.83 8.08 -3.74
C TYR A 379 2.75 7.06 -4.11
N ARG A 380 1.75 7.52 -4.85
CA ARG A 380 0.76 6.69 -5.53
C ARG A 380 0.94 6.77 -7.04
N THR A 381 0.77 5.64 -7.72
CA THR A 381 0.57 5.59 -9.17
C THR A 381 -0.86 5.22 -9.51
N THR A 382 -1.43 5.90 -10.51
CA THR A 382 -2.74 5.57 -11.10
C THR A 382 -2.60 5.38 -12.61
N ASP A 383 -3.00 4.21 -13.13
CA ASP A 383 -2.98 3.96 -14.58
C ASP A 383 -4.23 4.49 -15.32
N VAL A 384 -4.26 4.34 -16.65
CA VAL A 384 -5.39 4.79 -17.49
C VAL A 384 -6.69 4.02 -17.26
N SER A 385 -6.64 2.87 -16.59
CA SER A 385 -7.80 2.06 -16.18
C SER A 385 -8.26 2.39 -14.75
N GLY A 386 -7.56 3.30 -14.06
CA GLY A 386 -7.84 3.66 -12.67
C GLY A 386 -7.27 2.68 -11.63
N ASN A 387 -6.32 1.82 -12.02
CA ASN A 387 -5.64 0.92 -11.07
C ASN A 387 -4.63 1.70 -10.25
N VAL A 388 -4.58 1.39 -8.95
CA VAL A 388 -3.78 2.11 -7.95
C VAL A 388 -2.76 1.19 -7.31
N ASP A 389 -1.53 1.67 -7.15
CA ASP A 389 -0.48 1.08 -6.30
C ASP A 389 0.33 2.19 -5.61
N TYR A 390 1.01 1.85 -4.52
CA TYR A 390 1.77 2.77 -3.66
C TYR A 390 3.20 2.30 -3.46
N ASP A 391 4.21 3.08 -3.82
CA ASP A 391 5.62 2.73 -3.56
C ASP A 391 6.41 3.89 -2.96
N THR A 392 7.72 3.69 -2.85
CA THR A 392 8.69 4.66 -2.36
C THR A 392 9.79 4.92 -3.39
N ILE A 393 10.30 6.14 -3.41
CA ILE A 393 11.38 6.56 -4.30
C ILE A 393 12.36 7.48 -3.58
N VAL A 394 13.62 7.45 -4.00
CA VAL A 394 14.69 8.28 -3.44
C VAL A 394 14.97 9.46 -4.35
N ALA A 395 14.89 10.66 -3.80
CA ALA A 395 15.13 11.93 -4.48
C ALA A 395 16.16 12.79 -3.74
N ARG A 396 16.95 13.55 -4.49
CA ARG A 396 17.89 14.56 -3.99
C ARG A 396 17.30 15.94 -4.14
N ASN A 397 17.47 16.80 -3.14
CA ASN A 397 17.22 18.23 -3.28
C ASN A 397 18.42 18.88 -3.99
N VAL A 398 18.19 19.41 -5.19
CA VAL A 398 19.17 20.14 -6.00
C VAL A 398 18.70 21.58 -6.09
N ASN A 399 19.27 22.46 -5.26
CA ASN A 399 18.97 23.90 -5.21
C ASN A 399 17.46 24.22 -5.10
N GLY A 400 16.74 23.51 -4.23
CA GLY A 400 15.29 23.65 -4.04
C GLY A 400 14.42 22.82 -5.00
N THR A 401 15.01 22.19 -6.01
CA THR A 401 14.30 21.28 -6.93
C THR A 401 14.59 19.83 -6.57
N LEU A 402 13.56 19.04 -6.28
CA LEU A 402 13.72 17.59 -6.11
C LEU A 402 14.00 16.90 -7.45
N LYS A 403 14.94 15.95 -7.44
CA LYS A 403 15.38 15.16 -8.60
C LYS A 403 15.60 13.71 -8.18
N LEU A 404 15.23 12.75 -9.02
CA LEU A 404 15.39 11.32 -8.75
C LEU A 404 16.88 10.91 -8.76
N SER A 405 17.33 10.24 -7.69
CA SER A 405 18.71 9.73 -7.54
C SER A 405 18.80 8.21 -7.40
N GLY A 406 17.76 7.57 -6.85
CA GLY A 406 17.76 6.13 -6.56
C GLY A 406 18.46 5.81 -5.24
N ASN A 407 18.35 4.56 -4.76
CA ASN A 407 18.80 4.20 -3.42
C ASN A 407 20.31 3.92 -3.30
N GLY A 408 21.04 3.81 -4.41
CA GLY A 408 22.47 3.54 -4.41
C GLY A 408 22.86 2.07 -4.14
N TYR A 409 21.90 1.17 -3.95
CA TYR A 409 22.15 -0.21 -3.53
C TYR A 409 22.59 -1.12 -4.68
N THR A 410 23.51 -2.03 -4.40
CA THR A 410 24.12 -2.98 -5.35
C THR A 410 23.22 -4.18 -5.62
N TYR A 411 22.39 -4.57 -4.65
CA TYR A 411 21.51 -5.73 -4.73
C TYR A 411 20.06 -5.34 -4.41
N ALA A 412 19.13 -5.96 -5.14
CA ALA A 412 17.70 -5.79 -4.94
C ALA A 412 17.22 -6.57 -3.70
N ALA A 413 16.68 -5.82 -2.73
CA ALA A 413 15.93 -6.37 -1.63
C ALA A 413 14.93 -5.32 -1.11
N ARG A 414 13.93 -5.78 -0.35
CA ARG A 414 12.97 -4.96 0.37
C ARG A 414 12.66 -5.60 1.73
N VAL A 415 12.45 -4.76 2.73
CA VAL A 415 11.90 -5.16 4.03
C VAL A 415 10.61 -4.38 4.23
N ARG A 416 9.48 -5.09 4.33
CA ARG A 416 8.15 -4.48 4.52
C ARG A 416 7.39 -5.22 5.61
N PRO A 417 6.64 -4.52 6.49
CA PRO A 417 5.74 -5.18 7.41
C PRO A 417 4.65 -5.93 6.64
N TYR A 418 4.20 -7.05 7.21
CA TYR A 418 3.36 -8.04 6.53
C TYR A 418 2.26 -8.54 7.46
N SER A 419 1.01 -8.45 6.99
CA SER A 419 -0.19 -8.96 7.67
C SER A 419 -0.89 -9.98 6.77
N GLU A 420 -1.01 -11.23 7.22
CA GLU A 420 -1.61 -12.34 6.47
C GLU A 420 -2.85 -12.87 7.18
N HIS A 421 -3.97 -12.94 6.45
CA HIS A 421 -5.08 -13.83 6.78
C HIS A 421 -4.97 -15.09 5.92
N ARG A 422 -4.70 -16.24 6.53
CA ARG A 422 -4.73 -17.53 5.85
C ARG A 422 -6.03 -18.26 6.16
N GLU A 423 -6.84 -18.41 5.13
CA GLU A 423 -8.07 -19.18 5.14
C GLU A 423 -7.78 -20.60 4.66
N LEU A 424 -7.92 -21.60 5.55
CA LEU A 424 -7.82 -23.02 5.21
C LEU A 424 -9.21 -23.53 4.88
N ILE A 425 -9.62 -23.47 3.61
CA ILE A 425 -11.05 -23.62 3.24
C ILE A 425 -11.61 -25.03 3.53
N ASN A 426 -10.75 -26.05 3.51
CA ASN A 426 -11.12 -27.43 3.80
C ASN A 426 -10.99 -27.79 5.30
N THR A 427 -10.27 -26.97 6.10
CA THR A 427 -10.12 -27.13 7.56
C THR A 427 -10.29 -25.78 8.27
N PRO A 428 -11.49 -25.15 8.19
CA PRO A 428 -11.67 -23.73 8.50
C PRO A 428 -11.35 -23.33 9.94
N ASP A 429 -11.52 -24.23 10.92
CA ASP A 429 -11.15 -23.99 12.33
C ASP A 429 -9.67 -23.70 12.54
N PHE A 430 -8.81 -24.14 11.61
CA PHE A 430 -7.37 -23.88 11.62
C PHE A 430 -6.97 -22.66 10.78
N SER A 431 -7.93 -21.92 10.19
CA SER A 431 -7.64 -20.62 9.57
C SER A 431 -7.01 -19.67 10.60
N TYR A 432 -6.03 -18.86 10.19
CA TYR A 432 -5.22 -18.08 11.12
C TYR A 432 -4.82 -16.70 10.60
N TYR A 433 -4.48 -15.82 11.54
CA TYR A 433 -3.77 -14.57 11.27
C TYR A 433 -2.29 -14.74 11.60
N THR A 434 -1.42 -14.12 10.81
CA THR A 434 0.02 -14.04 11.12
C THR A 434 0.61 -12.70 10.69
N THR A 435 1.64 -12.30 11.41
CA THR A 435 2.29 -11.00 11.27
C THR A 435 3.81 -11.12 11.27
N GLY A 436 4.48 -10.20 10.60
CA GLY A 436 5.93 -10.07 10.63
C GLY A 436 6.44 -9.17 9.51
N TYR A 437 7.52 -9.57 8.86
CA TYR A 437 8.13 -8.81 7.78
C TYR A 437 8.40 -9.69 6.55
N ASN A 438 7.98 -9.21 5.37
CA ASN A 438 8.41 -9.76 4.10
C ASN A 438 9.78 -9.17 3.77
N VAL A 439 10.82 -10.00 3.91
CA VAL A 439 12.22 -9.66 3.58
C VAL A 439 12.53 -10.30 2.24
N ASN A 440 11.99 -9.72 1.18
CA ASN A 440 12.16 -10.27 -0.17
C ASN A 440 13.50 -9.79 -0.74
N ILE A 441 14.40 -10.72 -1.01
CA ILE A 441 15.74 -10.51 -1.54
C ILE A 441 15.80 -11.25 -2.87
N ASP A 442 16.12 -10.56 -3.95
CA ASP A 442 16.16 -11.18 -5.27
C ASP A 442 17.33 -12.18 -5.37
N ASN A 443 17.05 -13.37 -5.91
CA ASN A 443 18.05 -14.42 -6.10
C ASN A 443 18.89 -14.09 -7.33
N LYS A 444 19.91 -13.24 -7.14
CA LYS A 444 20.85 -12.89 -8.22
C LYS A 444 21.72 -14.09 -8.58
N THR A 445 21.72 -14.45 -9.86
CA THR A 445 22.43 -15.61 -10.39
C THR A 445 23.63 -15.25 -11.27
N ASP A 446 24.52 -16.23 -11.46
CA ASP A 446 25.57 -16.20 -12.48
C ASP A 446 25.00 -16.52 -13.88
N GLY A 447 25.85 -16.49 -14.91
CA GLY A 447 25.46 -16.84 -16.28
C GLY A 447 25.01 -18.29 -16.49
N ASN A 448 25.14 -19.16 -15.48
CA ASN A 448 24.69 -20.56 -15.50
C ASN A 448 23.40 -20.78 -14.68
N GLY A 449 22.86 -19.72 -14.05
CA GLY A 449 21.67 -19.81 -13.18
C GLY A 449 21.94 -20.21 -11.73
N ASN A 450 23.21 -20.30 -11.29
CA ASN A 450 23.56 -20.54 -9.89
C ASN A 450 23.49 -19.24 -9.10
N SER A 451 23.02 -19.26 -7.84
CA SER A 451 23.05 -18.05 -7.00
C SER A 451 24.49 -17.57 -6.76
N ILE A 452 24.70 -16.25 -6.81
CA ILE A 452 26.01 -15.66 -6.46
C ILE A 452 26.23 -15.56 -4.95
N PHE A 453 25.18 -15.78 -4.15
CA PHE A 453 25.21 -15.73 -2.69
C PHE A 453 25.31 -17.13 -2.10
N SER A 454 26.07 -17.27 -1.01
CA SER A 454 25.94 -18.43 -0.12
C SER A 454 24.76 -18.22 0.83
N GLN A 455 24.60 -17.00 1.34
CA GLN A 455 23.53 -16.57 2.24
C GLN A 455 23.45 -15.04 2.30
N VAL A 456 22.36 -14.52 2.86
CA VAL A 456 22.24 -13.13 3.30
C VAL A 456 21.88 -13.10 4.78
N VAL A 457 22.62 -12.33 5.58
CA VAL A 457 22.37 -12.20 7.02
C VAL A 457 21.58 -10.92 7.27
N LEU A 458 20.35 -11.08 7.74
CA LEU A 458 19.49 -10.01 8.23
C LEU A 458 19.81 -9.71 9.70
N THR A 459 20.10 -8.46 10.05
CA THR A 459 20.03 -7.97 11.43
C THR A 459 18.70 -7.22 11.63
N THR A 460 17.93 -7.62 12.63
CA THR A 460 16.67 -6.98 13.03
C THR A 460 16.92 -5.65 13.77
N PRO A 461 15.90 -4.80 13.95
CA PRO A 461 16.01 -3.57 14.74
C PRO A 461 16.36 -3.83 16.21
N THR A 462 16.06 -5.04 16.71
CA THR A 462 16.40 -5.53 18.06
C THR A 462 17.81 -6.14 18.14
N GLY A 463 18.62 -6.05 17.07
CA GLY A 463 19.98 -6.58 17.01
C GLY A 463 20.09 -8.10 16.83
N SER A 464 18.97 -8.82 16.69
CA SER A 464 18.96 -10.26 16.44
C SER A 464 19.32 -10.56 14.98
N THR A 465 19.99 -11.67 14.71
CA THR A 465 20.35 -12.08 13.34
C THR A 465 19.45 -13.19 12.81
N ARG A 466 19.18 -13.19 11.50
CA ARG A 466 18.48 -14.26 10.76
C ARG A 466 19.13 -14.48 9.41
N VAL A 467 19.08 -15.72 8.93
CA VAL A 467 19.73 -16.13 7.67
C VAL A 467 18.70 -16.30 6.56
N TYR A 468 19.05 -15.86 5.36
CA TYR A 468 18.31 -16.05 4.13
C TYR A 468 19.17 -16.84 3.14
N LEU A 469 18.57 -17.88 2.53
CA LEU A 469 19.28 -18.87 1.72
C LEU A 469 18.75 -18.88 0.28
N PRO A 470 19.62 -19.04 -0.73
CA PRO A 470 19.18 -19.32 -2.09
C PRO A 470 18.49 -20.69 -2.13
N THR A 471 17.48 -20.83 -2.98
CA THR A 471 16.74 -22.09 -3.16
C THR A 471 16.44 -22.29 -4.64
N ALA A 472 16.70 -23.49 -5.15
CA ALA A 472 16.52 -23.80 -6.57
C ALA A 472 15.04 -23.63 -7.00
N GLY A 473 14.84 -23.05 -8.18
CA GLY A 473 13.50 -22.74 -8.73
C GLY A 473 12.85 -21.47 -8.16
N LEU A 474 13.50 -20.74 -7.24
CA LEU A 474 12.97 -19.48 -6.71
C LEU A 474 13.79 -18.26 -7.17
N SER A 475 13.07 -17.23 -7.62
CA SER A 475 13.60 -15.90 -7.95
C SER A 475 13.99 -15.05 -6.73
N TYR A 476 13.83 -15.58 -5.52
CA TYR A 476 14.13 -14.89 -4.26
C TYR A 476 14.73 -15.85 -3.22
N LEU A 477 15.45 -15.31 -2.23
CA LEU A 477 15.98 -16.07 -1.10
C LEU A 477 14.89 -16.30 -0.04
N VAL A 478 14.88 -17.50 0.53
CA VAL A 478 13.94 -17.88 1.61
C VAL A 478 14.59 -17.71 2.98
N ALA A 479 13.79 -17.44 4.01
CA ALA A 479 14.28 -17.45 5.38
C ALA A 479 14.73 -18.87 5.77
N ALA A 480 15.84 -18.99 6.49
CA ALA A 480 16.23 -20.23 7.16
C ALA A 480 15.51 -20.37 8.51
N LYS A 481 15.39 -21.60 9.02
CA LYS A 481 15.01 -21.87 10.41
C LYS A 481 16.04 -21.28 11.39
N ASP A 482 15.75 -21.32 12.69
CA ASP A 482 16.68 -20.82 13.72
C ASP A 482 18.00 -21.62 13.81
N ASP A 483 18.13 -22.75 13.08
CA ASP A 483 19.41 -23.45 12.85
C ASP A 483 20.34 -22.73 11.84
N GLY A 484 19.84 -21.73 11.12
CA GLY A 484 20.56 -20.95 10.12
C GLY A 484 20.84 -21.67 8.79
N VAL A 485 20.44 -22.94 8.64
CA VAL A 485 20.83 -23.79 7.50
C VAL A 485 19.66 -24.49 6.81
N THR A 486 18.52 -24.70 7.48
CA THR A 486 17.34 -25.34 6.90
C THR A 486 16.45 -24.29 6.22
N PRO A 487 16.32 -24.29 4.88
CA PRO A 487 15.47 -23.32 4.17
C PRO A 487 13.99 -23.55 4.47
N THR A 488 13.24 -22.46 4.62
CA THR A 488 11.77 -22.48 4.78
C THR A 488 11.05 -22.25 3.45
N SER A 489 9.72 -22.31 3.48
CA SER A 489 8.84 -22.15 2.33
C SER A 489 8.76 -20.75 1.70
N GLY A 490 9.45 -19.72 2.23
CA GLY A 490 9.37 -18.36 1.67
C GLY A 490 10.21 -17.30 2.38
N SER A 491 10.08 -16.04 1.95
CA SER A 491 10.84 -14.88 2.45
C SER A 491 10.31 -14.26 3.76
N VAL A 492 9.09 -14.61 4.19
CA VAL A 492 8.41 -13.93 5.29
C VAL A 492 8.93 -14.39 6.65
N PHE A 493 9.56 -13.46 7.37
CA PHE A 493 9.95 -13.58 8.77
C PHE A 493 8.74 -13.29 9.67
N ARG A 494 7.99 -14.33 10.06
CA ARG A 494 6.81 -14.20 10.95
C ARG A 494 7.23 -14.05 12.40
N LEU A 495 6.74 -13.00 13.05
CA LEU A 495 6.91 -12.74 14.48
C LEU A 495 5.90 -13.50 15.34
N ARG A 496 4.66 -13.65 14.84
CA ARG A 496 3.55 -14.29 15.55
C ARG A 496 2.50 -14.87 14.60
N GLY A 497 1.80 -15.92 15.03
CA GLY A 497 0.55 -16.39 14.45
C GLY A 497 -0.45 -16.85 15.50
N GLU A 498 -1.74 -16.68 15.23
CA GLU A 498 -2.85 -17.18 16.05
C GLU A 498 -4.01 -17.65 15.18
N TYR A 499 -4.70 -18.72 15.60
CA TYR A 499 -5.94 -19.13 14.96
C TYR A 499 -6.99 -18.02 15.01
N GLN A 500 -7.74 -17.90 13.91
CA GLN A 500 -8.86 -16.97 13.78
C GLN A 500 -9.95 -17.35 14.78
N ASN A 501 -10.32 -18.63 14.81
CA ASN A 501 -11.14 -19.23 15.85
C ASN A 501 -10.31 -19.35 17.14
N THR A 502 -10.64 -18.56 18.15
CA THR A 502 -9.92 -18.53 19.43
C THR A 502 -10.19 -19.74 20.33
N ALA A 503 -11.16 -20.60 19.96
CA ALA A 503 -11.37 -21.90 20.62
C ALA A 503 -10.44 -23.01 20.08
N THR A 504 -9.79 -22.80 18.93
CA THR A 504 -8.84 -23.77 18.36
C THR A 504 -7.54 -23.77 19.17
N ALA A 505 -7.19 -24.93 19.72
CA ALA A 505 -6.02 -25.09 20.58
C ALA A 505 -4.69 -25.21 19.79
N GLY A 506 -3.58 -24.82 20.45
CA GLY A 506 -2.22 -24.86 19.88
C GLY A 506 -1.86 -23.58 19.12
N ASN A 507 -0.75 -23.59 18.38
CA ASN A 507 -0.32 -22.47 17.54
C ASN A 507 -0.28 -22.87 16.04
N PRO A 508 -0.57 -21.95 15.10
CA PRO A 508 -0.31 -22.17 13.67
C PRO A 508 1.11 -22.66 13.35
N SER A 509 2.15 -22.22 14.08
CA SER A 509 3.53 -22.67 13.89
C SER A 509 3.73 -24.17 14.03
N ASP A 510 2.90 -24.82 14.84
CA ASP A 510 3.01 -26.24 15.18
C ASP A 510 2.50 -27.12 14.02
N ARG A 511 1.56 -26.58 13.23
CA ARG A 511 1.01 -27.20 12.03
C ARG A 511 1.76 -26.79 10.76
N GLU A 512 2.25 -25.55 10.71
CA GLU A 512 2.93 -24.95 9.55
C GLU A 512 4.46 -25.06 9.65
N SER A 513 4.97 -26.25 9.96
CA SER A 513 6.40 -26.49 10.18
C SER A 513 7.30 -26.13 8.99
N SER A 514 6.75 -25.97 7.78
CA SER A 514 7.48 -25.50 6.59
C SER A 514 7.68 -23.97 6.53
N LEU A 515 6.89 -23.18 7.26
CA LEU A 515 7.01 -21.72 7.30
C LEU A 515 8.05 -21.28 8.34
N PHE A 516 8.65 -20.10 8.16
CA PHE A 516 9.34 -19.44 9.27
C PHE A 516 8.33 -18.86 10.25
N PHE A 517 8.49 -19.20 11.53
CA PHE A 517 7.93 -18.52 12.68
C PHE A 517 9.05 -18.34 13.70
N LEU A 518 9.10 -17.17 14.34
CA LEU A 518 10.03 -16.91 15.43
C LEU A 518 9.79 -17.86 16.61
N ASN A 519 10.85 -18.41 17.21
CA ASN A 519 10.75 -19.22 18.42
C ASN A 519 11.64 -18.66 19.55
N PRO A 520 11.08 -18.23 20.70
CA PRO A 520 9.64 -18.05 20.96
C PRO A 520 9.04 -16.90 20.12
N GLN A 521 7.75 -17.01 19.79
CA GLN A 521 7.02 -15.94 19.10
C GLN A 521 6.93 -14.69 19.99
N TYR A 522 6.88 -13.51 19.38
CA TYR A 522 6.65 -12.26 20.12
C TYR A 522 5.18 -12.17 20.57
N SER A 523 4.96 -11.55 21.73
CA SER A 523 3.65 -11.06 22.16
C SER A 523 3.25 -9.79 21.42
N ASP A 524 1.96 -9.45 21.44
CA ASP A 524 1.45 -8.20 20.84
C ASP A 524 2.08 -6.95 21.47
N ALA A 525 2.42 -6.98 22.76
CA ALA A 525 3.14 -5.89 23.41
C ALA A 525 4.57 -5.71 22.86
N GLN A 526 5.29 -6.81 22.61
CA GLN A 526 6.62 -6.78 22.00
C GLN A 526 6.58 -6.33 20.52
N ILE A 527 5.55 -6.72 19.77
CA ILE A 527 5.36 -6.24 18.39
C ILE A 527 5.01 -4.74 18.39
N SER A 528 4.13 -4.32 19.30
CA SER A 528 3.66 -2.92 19.37
C SER A 528 4.76 -1.95 19.83
N ALA A 529 5.78 -2.44 20.53
CA ALA A 529 6.97 -1.69 20.94
C ALA A 529 8.05 -1.55 19.84
N LEU A 530 7.89 -2.17 18.67
CA LEU A 530 8.74 -1.89 17.51
C LEU A 530 8.39 -0.53 16.92
N ASN A 531 9.39 0.18 16.36
CA ASN A 531 9.16 1.49 15.75
C ASN A 531 8.76 1.39 14.28
N ASP A 532 7.93 2.31 13.81
CA ASP A 532 7.50 2.40 12.42
C ASP A 532 8.66 2.59 11.45
N GLN A 533 9.60 3.46 11.83
CA GLN A 533 10.83 3.73 11.09
C GLN A 533 12.02 2.87 11.58
N SER A 534 11.73 1.62 11.96
CA SER A 534 12.71 0.58 12.28
C SER A 534 13.75 0.38 11.17
N VAL A 535 15.01 0.15 11.56
CA VAL A 535 16.12 -0.09 10.63
C VAL A 535 16.54 -1.56 10.64
N TRP A 536 16.70 -2.11 9.44
CA TRP A 536 17.11 -3.49 9.17
C TRP A 536 18.41 -3.45 8.38
N LYS A 537 19.35 -4.35 8.68
CA LYS A 537 20.64 -4.46 7.97
C LYS A 537 20.70 -5.78 7.24
N LEU A 538 21.08 -5.79 5.96
CA LEU A 538 21.34 -6.99 5.18
C LEU A 538 22.82 -7.04 4.82
N GLU A 539 23.49 -8.13 5.18
CA GLU A 539 24.86 -8.45 4.77
C GLU A 539 24.81 -9.57 3.72
N PHE A 540 25.28 -9.28 2.50
CA PHE A 540 25.25 -10.20 1.37
C PHE A 540 26.57 -10.97 1.30
N VAL A 541 26.52 -12.27 1.62
CA VAL A 541 27.71 -13.13 1.66
C VAL A 541 27.83 -13.87 0.32
N PRO A 542 28.90 -13.66 -0.47
CA PRO A 542 29.09 -14.36 -1.73
C PRO A 542 29.32 -15.86 -1.53
N VAL A 543 29.20 -16.65 -2.60
CA VAL A 543 29.62 -18.06 -2.59
C VAL A 543 31.11 -18.14 -2.22
N GLY A 544 31.46 -18.99 -1.25
CA GLY A 544 32.82 -19.10 -0.69
C GLY A 544 33.22 -17.96 0.26
N GLY A 545 32.36 -16.98 0.50
CA GLY A 545 32.54 -15.93 1.50
C GLY A 545 32.26 -16.38 2.94
N ALA A 546 32.50 -15.49 3.89
CA ALA A 546 32.20 -15.68 5.31
C ALA A 546 31.45 -14.46 5.87
N VAL A 547 30.58 -14.68 6.86
CA VAL A 547 29.85 -13.63 7.57
C VAL A 547 30.83 -12.74 8.34
N GLY A 548 30.57 -11.43 8.39
CA GLY A 548 31.39 -10.43 9.04
C GLY A 548 32.63 -10.01 8.24
N ASN A 549 32.80 -10.49 7.00
CA ASN A 549 33.90 -10.05 6.13
C ASN A 549 33.67 -8.59 5.71
N PRO A 550 34.63 -7.65 5.95
CA PRO A 550 34.48 -6.25 5.56
C PRO A 550 34.28 -5.99 4.06
N GLY A 551 34.60 -6.96 3.20
CA GLY A 551 34.34 -6.90 1.76
C GLY A 551 32.91 -7.29 1.35
N ASN A 552 32.08 -7.80 2.27
CA ASN A 552 30.69 -8.14 1.98
C ASN A 552 29.86 -6.87 1.79
N VAL A 553 28.99 -6.85 0.78
CA VAL A 553 28.05 -5.74 0.58
C VAL A 553 27.07 -5.70 1.74
N THR A 554 26.93 -4.51 2.34
CA THR A 554 25.99 -4.24 3.43
C THR A 554 25.02 -3.16 3.00
N GLN A 555 23.71 -3.38 3.21
CA GLN A 555 22.65 -2.43 2.85
C GLN A 555 21.67 -2.28 4.02
N SER A 556 21.19 -1.06 4.27
CA SER A 556 20.24 -0.77 5.36
C SER A 556 18.86 -0.41 4.81
N TYR A 557 17.79 -0.83 5.48
CA TYR A 557 16.42 -0.58 5.07
C TYR A 557 15.63 -0.03 6.24
N ARG A 558 15.06 1.17 6.06
CA ARG A 558 14.17 1.80 7.03
C ARG A 558 12.72 1.57 6.59
N THR A 559 11.90 0.99 7.45
CA THR A 559 10.47 0.79 7.16
C THR A 559 9.67 2.09 7.26
N LEU A 560 8.45 2.12 6.74
CA LEU A 560 7.49 3.23 6.93
C LEU A 560 6.42 2.95 8.00
N SER A 561 6.31 1.69 8.41
CA SER A 561 5.43 1.16 9.45
C SER A 561 6.10 -0.07 10.05
N ARG A 562 5.81 -0.38 11.32
CA ARG A 562 6.11 -1.68 11.90
C ARG A 562 5.06 -2.71 11.48
N ALA A 563 5.35 -3.97 11.78
CA ALA A 563 4.38 -5.05 11.70
C ALA A 563 3.18 -4.77 12.63
N GLN A 564 1.98 -5.16 12.22
CA GLN A 564 0.81 -5.05 13.07
C GLN A 564 0.84 -6.13 14.17
N SER A 565 0.29 -5.85 15.35
CA SER A 565 0.02 -6.89 16.33
C SER A 565 -1.14 -7.79 15.87
N ILE A 566 -1.36 -8.96 16.50
CA ILE A 566 -2.50 -9.81 16.12
C ILE A 566 -3.83 -9.13 16.49
N GLY A 567 -3.91 -8.45 17.64
CA GLY A 567 -5.06 -7.62 18.01
C GLY A 567 -5.37 -6.54 16.97
N GLU A 568 -4.34 -5.88 16.44
CA GLU A 568 -4.48 -4.88 15.35
C GLU A 568 -4.93 -5.52 14.03
N ILE A 569 -4.43 -6.70 13.66
CA ILE A 569 -4.87 -7.43 12.45
C ILE A 569 -6.35 -7.84 12.55
N ARG A 570 -6.84 -8.15 13.75
CA ARG A 570 -8.27 -8.46 13.96
C ARG A 570 -9.19 -7.24 13.76
N GLN A 571 -8.65 -6.01 13.71
CA GLN A 571 -9.41 -4.79 13.41
C GLN A 571 -9.42 -4.39 11.93
N VAL A 572 -8.61 -5.03 11.06
CA VAL A 572 -8.55 -4.67 9.63
C VAL A 572 -9.37 -5.64 8.78
N ALA A 573 -10.02 -5.10 7.75
CA ALA A 573 -10.77 -5.90 6.78
C ALA A 573 -9.82 -6.48 5.71
N PHE A 574 -10.03 -7.75 5.37
CA PHE A 574 -9.36 -8.42 4.25
C PHE A 574 -10.34 -8.64 3.10
N VAL A 575 -9.80 -8.75 1.89
CA VAL A 575 -10.51 -9.30 0.72
C VAL A 575 -11.02 -10.72 1.05
N GLY A 576 -12.24 -11.06 0.63
CA GLY A 576 -12.89 -12.35 0.92
C GLY A 576 -13.31 -13.07 -0.34
N LEU A 577 -13.36 -14.41 -0.34
CA LEU A 577 -13.94 -15.16 -1.45
C LEU A 577 -15.45 -14.91 -1.54
N THR A 578 -16.00 -14.93 -2.76
CA THR A 578 -17.46 -15.06 -2.92
C THR A 578 -17.91 -16.45 -2.45
N ALA A 579 -19.18 -16.56 -2.02
CA ALA A 579 -19.74 -17.84 -1.57
C ALA A 579 -19.71 -18.91 -2.68
N ALA A 580 -19.90 -18.49 -3.94
CA ALA A 580 -19.76 -19.35 -5.11
C ALA A 580 -18.32 -19.89 -5.24
N MET A 581 -17.33 -19.00 -5.28
CA MET A 581 -15.93 -19.39 -5.44
C MET A 581 -15.42 -20.29 -4.31
N ARG A 582 -15.79 -19.99 -3.06
CA ARG A 582 -15.44 -20.85 -1.91
C ARG A 582 -16.03 -22.25 -2.07
N SER A 583 -17.31 -22.36 -2.45
CA SER A 583 -17.98 -23.65 -2.66
C SER A 583 -17.31 -24.49 -3.76
N GLN A 584 -16.93 -23.85 -4.88
CA GLN A 584 -16.25 -24.50 -5.99
C GLN A 584 -14.85 -25.00 -5.59
N LEU A 585 -14.05 -24.17 -4.91
CA LEU A 585 -12.71 -24.54 -4.46
C LEU A 585 -12.74 -25.69 -3.46
N ILE A 586 -13.67 -25.69 -2.49
CA ILE A 586 -13.86 -26.82 -1.56
C ILE A 586 -14.23 -28.09 -2.33
N SER A 587 -15.24 -28.01 -3.21
CA SER A 587 -15.71 -29.14 -4.01
C SER A 587 -14.62 -29.76 -4.90
N ALA A 588 -13.66 -28.94 -5.36
CA ALA A 588 -12.57 -29.37 -6.23
C ALA A 588 -11.32 -29.86 -5.48
N SER A 589 -11.19 -29.63 -4.16
CA SER A 589 -9.94 -29.88 -3.43
C SER A 589 -10.05 -30.65 -2.12
N SER A 590 -11.24 -30.82 -1.52
CA SER A 590 -11.42 -31.51 -0.23
C SER A 590 -10.95 -32.97 -0.20
N ALA A 591 -10.87 -33.65 -1.36
CA ALA A 591 -10.38 -35.03 -1.43
C ALA A 591 -8.83 -35.15 -1.52
N THR A 592 -8.12 -34.05 -1.82
CA THR A 592 -6.71 -34.08 -2.25
C THR A 592 -5.85 -32.99 -1.61
N GLY A 593 -6.45 -31.94 -1.04
CA GLY A 593 -5.77 -30.74 -0.57
C GLY A 593 -5.16 -29.87 -1.68
N ASN A 594 -5.46 -30.14 -2.96
CA ASN A 594 -4.85 -29.47 -4.12
C ASN A 594 -5.66 -29.67 -5.43
N LEU A 595 -5.39 -28.83 -6.42
CA LEU A 595 -5.92 -28.93 -7.79
C LEU A 595 -4.83 -29.43 -8.74
N VAL A 596 -5.12 -30.42 -9.60
CA VAL A 596 -4.11 -31.04 -10.52
C VAL A 596 -4.45 -30.85 -12.00
N PHE A 597 -3.50 -30.33 -12.77
CA PHE A 597 -3.61 -30.10 -14.21
C PHE A 597 -3.65 -31.39 -15.03
N GLY A 598 -4.44 -31.37 -16.11
CA GLY A 598 -4.62 -32.50 -17.02
C GLY A 598 -3.54 -32.54 -18.11
N ALA A 599 -3.70 -33.43 -19.10
CA ALA A 599 -2.91 -33.37 -20.32
C ALA A 599 -3.06 -31.98 -20.98
N PRO A 600 -1.97 -31.36 -21.48
CA PRO A 600 -2.04 -30.10 -22.21
C PRO A 600 -3.00 -30.17 -23.38
N SER A 601 -3.64 -29.05 -23.70
CA SER A 601 -4.63 -28.93 -24.77
C SER A 601 -4.46 -27.61 -25.50
N GLN A 602 -4.68 -27.62 -26.81
CA GLN A 602 -4.71 -26.39 -27.61
C GLN A 602 -6.08 -25.70 -27.55
N ASN A 603 -7.15 -26.47 -27.34
CA ASN A 603 -8.55 -25.98 -27.35
C ASN A 603 -9.06 -25.58 -25.96
N ASP A 604 -8.45 -26.11 -24.91
CA ASP A 604 -8.79 -25.86 -23.48
C ASP A 604 -7.48 -25.81 -22.68
N PRO A 605 -6.61 -24.79 -22.89
CA PRO A 605 -5.26 -24.79 -22.31
C PRO A 605 -5.28 -24.79 -20.79
N ASN A 606 -4.36 -25.53 -20.18
CA ASN A 606 -4.17 -25.57 -18.72
C ASN A 606 -3.78 -24.18 -18.19
N LEU A 607 -4.76 -23.37 -17.77
CA LEU A 607 -4.59 -22.04 -17.16
C LEU A 607 -5.27 -22.02 -15.79
N ILE A 608 -4.88 -21.08 -14.93
CA ILE A 608 -5.62 -20.80 -13.69
C ILE A 608 -6.62 -19.68 -14.01
N ASP A 609 -7.86 -20.06 -14.28
CA ASP A 609 -8.99 -19.13 -14.28
C ASP A 609 -9.52 -19.05 -12.84
N PHE A 610 -9.28 -17.92 -12.17
CA PHE A 610 -9.77 -17.64 -10.83
C PHE A 610 -11.00 -16.73 -10.93
N SER A 611 -12.07 -17.30 -11.46
CA SER A 611 -13.43 -16.75 -11.52
C SER A 611 -14.43 -17.77 -10.98
N ALA A 612 -15.58 -17.31 -10.48
CA ALA A 612 -16.67 -18.20 -10.13
C ALA A 612 -17.45 -18.63 -11.39
N ASP A 613 -18.18 -19.75 -11.31
CA ASP A 613 -18.83 -20.37 -12.48
C ASP A 613 -19.72 -19.37 -13.25
N GLY A 614 -19.55 -19.33 -14.57
CA GLY A 614 -20.19 -18.33 -15.43
C GLY A 614 -19.40 -17.02 -15.57
N ASN A 615 -18.10 -17.02 -15.27
CA ASN A 615 -17.20 -15.86 -15.29
C ASN A 615 -17.60 -14.79 -14.26
N LEU A 616 -18.11 -15.22 -13.11
CA LEU A 616 -18.55 -14.37 -12.01
C LEU A 616 -17.39 -14.01 -11.07
N ASP A 617 -17.62 -13.03 -10.21
CA ASP A 617 -16.66 -12.58 -9.19
C ASP A 617 -16.18 -13.73 -8.29
N ALA A 618 -14.87 -13.92 -8.22
CA ALA A 618 -14.21 -14.85 -7.31
C ALA A 618 -14.01 -14.28 -5.90
N TRP A 619 -13.90 -12.95 -5.77
CA TRP A 619 -13.71 -12.27 -4.48
C TRP A 619 -14.52 -10.99 -4.33
N THR A 620 -14.73 -10.56 -3.08
CA THR A 620 -15.30 -9.27 -2.70
C THR A 620 -14.26 -8.43 -1.95
N VAL A 621 -14.36 -7.11 -2.07
CA VAL A 621 -13.54 -6.15 -1.31
C VAL A 621 -14.48 -5.40 -0.36
N PRO A 622 -14.57 -5.80 0.92
CA PRO A 622 -15.36 -5.09 1.92
C PRO A 622 -14.88 -3.64 2.14
N GLN A 623 -15.73 -2.80 2.73
CA GLN A 623 -15.32 -1.46 3.16
C GLN A 623 -14.13 -1.56 4.12
N GLY A 624 -13.08 -0.76 3.86
CA GLY A 624 -11.83 -0.79 4.63
C GLY A 624 -10.84 -1.89 4.23
N ALA A 625 -11.22 -2.84 3.36
CA ALA A 625 -10.27 -3.78 2.78
C ALA A 625 -9.57 -3.14 1.57
N LEU A 626 -8.29 -3.48 1.39
CA LEU A 626 -7.57 -3.06 0.17
C LEU A 626 -7.99 -3.94 -1.02
N PRO A 627 -8.20 -3.35 -2.22
CA PRO A 627 -8.33 -4.13 -3.43
C PRO A 627 -7.01 -4.82 -3.78
N PRO A 628 -7.02 -6.11 -4.18
CA PRO A 628 -5.81 -6.81 -4.62
C PRO A 628 -5.18 -6.11 -5.84
N THR A 629 -3.86 -5.94 -5.80
CA THR A 629 -3.03 -5.47 -6.92
C THR A 629 -2.19 -6.59 -7.54
N SER A 630 -2.12 -7.75 -6.88
CA SER A 630 -1.56 -8.97 -7.45
C SER A 630 -2.31 -10.23 -7.01
N PHE A 631 -2.29 -11.24 -7.87
CA PHE A 631 -2.73 -12.60 -7.59
C PHE A 631 -1.57 -13.57 -7.87
N THR A 632 -1.31 -14.47 -6.93
CA THR A 632 -0.25 -15.49 -7.03
C THR A 632 -0.80 -16.88 -6.74
N ALA A 633 -0.39 -17.87 -7.53
CA ALA A 633 -0.66 -19.29 -7.27
C ALA A 633 0.63 -20.01 -6.87
N TYR A 634 0.54 -20.79 -5.80
CA TYR A 634 1.63 -21.59 -5.27
C TYR A 634 1.35 -23.07 -5.44
N GLY A 635 2.37 -23.82 -5.84
CA GLY A 635 2.20 -25.22 -6.19
C GLY A 635 3.49 -25.99 -6.36
N ARG A 636 3.36 -27.15 -6.99
CA ARG A 636 4.48 -28.00 -7.42
C ARG A 636 4.32 -28.43 -8.87
N ALA A 637 5.45 -28.42 -9.58
CA ALA A 637 5.64 -29.10 -10.85
C ALA A 637 5.29 -30.60 -10.76
N PRO A 638 5.18 -31.32 -11.89
CA PRO A 638 4.91 -32.76 -11.89
C PRO A 638 5.96 -33.52 -11.07
N SER A 639 5.54 -34.65 -10.47
CA SER A 639 6.45 -35.53 -9.75
C SER A 639 7.47 -36.14 -10.72
N PRO A 640 8.79 -36.05 -10.44
CA PRO A 640 9.82 -36.67 -11.29
C PRO A 640 9.89 -38.20 -11.14
N GLY A 641 9.21 -38.78 -10.15
CA GLY A 641 9.17 -40.23 -9.95
C GLY A 641 8.49 -40.65 -8.64
N PRO A 642 8.18 -41.95 -8.46
CA PRO A 642 7.50 -42.45 -7.26
C PRO A 642 8.20 -42.03 -5.96
N GLY A 643 7.43 -41.44 -5.03
CA GLY A 643 7.94 -40.94 -3.75
C GLY A 643 8.68 -39.59 -3.80
N GLN A 644 8.89 -39.01 -4.99
CA GLN A 644 9.54 -37.71 -5.15
C GLN A 644 8.51 -36.59 -5.37
N GLN A 645 8.68 -35.47 -4.68
CA GLN A 645 7.86 -34.27 -4.90
C GLN A 645 8.46 -33.42 -6.03
N GLY A 646 7.61 -32.88 -6.89
CA GLY A 646 8.04 -31.92 -7.92
C GLY A 646 8.55 -30.61 -7.32
N ALA A 647 9.36 -29.89 -8.12
CA ALA A 647 9.88 -28.56 -7.79
C ALA A 647 8.74 -27.58 -7.46
N ARG A 648 9.00 -26.59 -6.61
CA ARG A 648 7.99 -25.59 -6.20
C ARG A 648 7.96 -24.44 -7.20
N PHE A 649 6.80 -23.82 -7.36
CA PHE A 649 6.64 -22.60 -8.16
C PHE A 649 5.73 -21.56 -7.49
N ASN A 650 5.81 -20.32 -7.95
CA ASN A 650 5.02 -19.17 -7.49
C ASN A 650 4.66 -18.24 -8.64
N ASP A 651 3.78 -18.68 -9.54
CA ASP A 651 3.36 -17.87 -10.68
C ASP A 651 2.43 -16.75 -10.23
N SER A 652 2.67 -15.53 -10.71
CA SER A 652 1.98 -14.32 -10.27
C SER A 652 1.62 -13.39 -11.43
N THR A 653 0.50 -12.69 -11.30
CA THR A 653 0.10 -11.61 -12.21
C THR A 653 -0.30 -10.36 -11.44
N GLY A 654 -0.21 -9.20 -12.09
CA GLY A 654 -0.88 -7.99 -11.63
C GLY A 654 -2.40 -8.12 -11.76
N VAL A 655 -3.13 -7.46 -10.87
CA VAL A 655 -4.59 -7.42 -10.81
C VAL A 655 -5.05 -5.97 -10.80
N ALA A 656 -6.05 -5.66 -11.62
CA ALA A 656 -6.68 -4.35 -11.64
C ALA A 656 -7.46 -4.12 -10.33
N SER A 657 -7.37 -2.94 -9.72
CA SER A 657 -7.98 -2.66 -8.40
C SER A 657 -9.51 -2.83 -8.40
N GLN A 658 -10.15 -2.70 -9.57
CA GLN A 658 -11.59 -2.94 -9.77
C GLN A 658 -11.93 -4.39 -10.16
N ALA A 659 -10.95 -5.20 -10.58
CA ALA A 659 -11.20 -6.59 -10.96
C ALA A 659 -11.60 -7.46 -9.75
N ARG A 660 -12.44 -8.46 -10.03
CA ARG A 660 -12.95 -9.43 -9.05
C ARG A 660 -12.74 -10.89 -9.49
N SER A 661 -12.05 -11.08 -10.61
CA SER A 661 -11.60 -12.35 -11.19
C SER A 661 -10.29 -12.13 -11.93
N VAL A 662 -9.53 -13.20 -12.20
CA VAL A 662 -8.25 -13.12 -12.93
C VAL A 662 -7.89 -14.44 -13.62
N VAL A 663 -7.27 -14.36 -14.80
CA VAL A 663 -6.64 -15.51 -15.45
C VAL A 663 -5.12 -15.41 -15.29
N LEU A 664 -4.53 -16.37 -14.58
CA LEU A 664 -3.09 -16.52 -14.40
C LEU A 664 -2.54 -17.59 -15.35
N ARG A 665 -1.52 -17.19 -16.13
CA ARG A 665 -0.76 -18.04 -17.05
C ARG A 665 0.49 -18.58 -16.37
N CYS A 666 0.98 -19.72 -16.85
CA CYS A 666 2.23 -20.30 -16.37
C CYS A 666 3.43 -19.40 -16.71
N SER A 667 4.43 -19.30 -15.82
CA SER A 667 5.66 -18.54 -16.07
C SER A 667 6.92 -19.35 -15.74
N THR A 668 7.88 -19.38 -16.68
CA THR A 668 9.20 -20.01 -16.48
C THR A 668 10.21 -18.96 -16.05
N GLN A 669 10.76 -19.11 -14.84
CA GLN A 669 11.84 -18.30 -14.27
C GLN A 669 13.20 -18.98 -14.46
N THR A 670 13.25 -20.32 -14.43
CA THR A 670 14.46 -21.13 -14.66
C THR A 670 14.23 -22.30 -15.62
N VAL A 671 15.31 -22.95 -16.09
CA VAL A 671 15.22 -24.18 -16.89
C VAL A 671 14.70 -25.40 -16.11
N ASN A 672 14.59 -25.31 -14.79
CA ASN A 672 14.07 -26.37 -13.92
C ASN A 672 12.57 -26.21 -13.63
N ASP A 673 11.92 -25.23 -14.25
CA ASP A 673 10.52 -24.85 -13.99
C ASP A 673 9.57 -25.75 -14.81
N LEU A 674 9.60 -27.04 -14.48
CA LEU A 674 8.83 -28.10 -15.15
C LEU A 674 7.32 -28.02 -14.90
N HIS A 675 6.84 -26.98 -14.20
CA HIS A 675 5.41 -26.70 -14.03
C HIS A 675 4.77 -26.10 -15.28
N CYS A 676 5.57 -25.58 -16.23
CA CYS A 676 5.10 -25.10 -17.52
C CYS A 676 5.36 -26.08 -18.67
N ASP A 677 4.42 -26.10 -19.62
CA ASP A 677 4.50 -26.82 -20.89
C ASP A 677 4.24 -25.82 -22.04
N SER A 678 5.08 -25.87 -23.08
CA SER A 678 4.96 -25.01 -24.27
C SER A 678 4.67 -25.78 -25.55
N SER A 679 4.46 -27.11 -25.49
CA SER A 679 4.29 -28.00 -26.65
C SER A 679 3.04 -27.69 -27.47
N LEU A 680 1.97 -27.23 -26.80
CA LEU A 680 0.70 -26.81 -27.40
C LEU A 680 0.39 -25.33 -27.08
N GLY A 681 1.44 -24.52 -26.90
CA GLY A 681 1.35 -23.15 -26.37
C GLY A 681 1.44 -23.11 -24.84
N LEU A 682 2.01 -22.03 -24.30
CA LEU A 682 2.41 -21.90 -22.89
C LEU A 682 1.22 -22.04 -21.93
N GLN A 683 1.25 -23.12 -21.15
CA GLN A 683 0.23 -23.54 -20.19
C GLN A 683 0.88 -24.35 -19.04
N TYR A 684 0.12 -24.72 -18.01
CA TYR A 684 0.64 -25.59 -16.94
C TYR A 684 0.78 -27.05 -17.43
N ALA A 685 1.87 -27.72 -17.03
CA ALA A 685 2.17 -29.10 -17.40
C ALA A 685 1.26 -30.12 -16.70
N ALA A 686 1.05 -31.29 -17.33
CA ALA A 686 0.25 -32.37 -16.75
C ALA A 686 0.83 -32.88 -15.42
N GLY A 687 -0.01 -33.00 -14.39
CA GLY A 687 0.43 -33.40 -13.06
C GLY A 687 1.03 -32.26 -12.21
N THR A 688 1.13 -31.04 -12.75
CA THR A 688 1.34 -29.83 -11.95
C THR A 688 0.17 -29.68 -10.98
N SER A 689 0.46 -29.31 -9.74
CA SER A 689 -0.52 -29.16 -8.66
C SER A 689 -0.46 -27.77 -8.02
N VAL A 690 -1.61 -27.21 -7.67
CA VAL A 690 -1.76 -25.92 -6.97
C VAL A 690 -2.48 -26.17 -5.65
N ASN A 691 -1.97 -25.64 -4.54
CA ASN A 691 -2.56 -25.85 -3.21
C ASN A 691 -2.73 -24.59 -2.36
N ASN A 692 -2.27 -23.43 -2.84
CA ASN A 692 -2.45 -22.16 -2.15
C ASN A 692 -2.51 -21.00 -3.14
N PHE A 693 -3.48 -20.11 -2.97
CA PHE A 693 -3.59 -18.84 -3.70
C PHE A 693 -3.34 -17.66 -2.77
N GLU A 694 -2.87 -16.54 -3.32
CA GLU A 694 -2.67 -15.28 -2.60
C GLU A 694 -3.27 -14.12 -3.40
N LEU A 695 -4.13 -13.35 -2.74
CA LEU A 695 -4.55 -12.02 -3.15
C LEU A 695 -3.76 -11.02 -2.31
N TRP A 696 -2.90 -10.23 -2.95
CA TRP A 696 -1.96 -9.32 -2.29
C TRP A 696 -2.28 -7.86 -2.63
N ALA A 697 -2.16 -7.00 -1.64
CA ALA A 697 -2.27 -5.54 -1.76
C ALA A 697 -1.29 -4.85 -0.81
N ARG A 698 -1.17 -3.53 -0.92
CA ARG A 698 -0.23 -2.72 -0.13
C ARG A 698 -0.79 -1.33 0.18
N THR A 699 -0.56 -0.85 1.40
CA THR A 699 -0.96 0.51 1.82
C THR A 699 0.05 1.57 1.36
N SER A 700 -0.37 2.83 1.42
CA SER A 700 0.51 4.01 1.36
C SER A 700 1.71 3.93 2.34
N ARG A 701 1.53 3.30 3.52
CA ARG A 701 2.57 3.06 4.53
C ARG A 701 3.44 1.82 4.28
N GLN A 702 3.44 1.26 3.07
CA GLN A 702 4.19 0.06 2.68
C GLN A 702 3.88 -1.20 3.51
N LEU A 703 2.71 -1.26 4.15
CA LEU A 703 2.20 -2.49 4.78
C LEU A 703 1.64 -3.42 3.72
N GLU A 704 2.20 -4.62 3.64
CA GLU A 704 1.73 -5.68 2.76
C GLU A 704 0.55 -6.42 3.41
N MET A 705 -0.59 -6.43 2.73
CA MET A 705 -1.84 -7.08 3.14
C MET A 705 -2.06 -8.31 2.26
N SER A 706 -2.04 -9.48 2.88
CA SER A 706 -2.13 -10.77 2.18
C SER A 706 -3.36 -11.56 2.61
N LYS A 707 -4.21 -11.91 1.65
CA LYS A 707 -5.24 -12.93 1.84
C LYS A 707 -4.77 -14.20 1.16
N LYS A 708 -4.54 -15.27 1.93
CA LYS A 708 -4.23 -16.59 1.41
C LYS A 708 -5.41 -17.54 1.51
N VAL A 709 -5.58 -18.33 0.46
CA VAL A 709 -6.59 -19.37 0.35
C VAL A 709 -5.84 -20.68 0.20
N ALA A 710 -5.68 -21.39 1.31
CA ALA A 710 -5.03 -22.68 1.39
C ALA A 710 -6.05 -23.79 1.13
N LEU A 711 -5.73 -24.67 0.18
CA LEU A 711 -6.56 -25.83 -0.17
C LEU A 711 -6.18 -27.07 0.63
N TYR A 712 -4.99 -27.12 1.21
CA TYR A 712 -4.53 -28.25 2.01
C TYR A 712 -5.26 -28.33 3.36
N GLU A 713 -5.28 -29.54 3.92
CA GLU A 713 -5.88 -29.84 5.22
C GLU A 713 -4.80 -30.04 6.29
N PHE A 714 -5.17 -29.77 7.54
CA PHE A 714 -4.48 -30.34 8.70
C PHE A 714 -5.28 -31.53 9.25
N HIS A 715 -4.56 -32.59 9.62
CA HIS A 715 -5.10 -33.79 10.26
C HIS A 715 -4.74 -33.82 11.75
#